data_AF-A0A7T6VPZ5-F1
#
_entry.id   AF-A0A7T6VPZ5-F1
#
_cell.length_a   1.000
_cell.length_b   1.000
_cell.length_c   1.000
_cell.angle_alpha   90.00
_cell.angle_beta   90.00
_cell.angle_gamma   90.00
#
_symmetry.space_group_name_H-M   'P 1'
#
loop_
_entity.id
_entity.type
_entity.pdbx_description
1 polymer ?
#
loop_
_entity_poly.entity_id
_entity_poly.type
_entity_poly.pdbx_seq_one_letter_code
_entity_poly.pdbx_strand_id
1 'polypeptide(L)'
;MKKLRKILFAIFLSIFIVSTNTYAQDKNSINIFFTHDIHDHVEDFNITENGKNLNIGGYERINEAIKKQLEEDKDSLILDAGDYSMGTLFQTIFSTENPSLRLLGEMGYDATTLGNHEFDFRTKGLADSLLVAKNSGDKLPELLSANIDFENYDNVDEKEVKNLKKAFNEYGVKEYIILDRKGYKIGIFGLMGNDSISNAPMAGVNFKDQIETAKKITNKLKDEEKVDLVICLSHSGTWEDKSKSEDEIMAKEVKDIDLIISGHTHTELLEPITVGKTIIVSSGEYGKKYGKIEITKNDKSWKIKNYDLIKLADKVENKELEEKIQYFKNKVQENYLNHFNLNFNEVLGKTNFSFISEDDLGKEHKEEPLANLITDSYIHAIKNIEGDNYKRIAASIVPYGTIRGSLTKGNITVSDVFNISSLGIGPDKISGYPLIEVYLTGKELKTTAEVDASIQPIMDVAQLYISGMNYSFNPNRLIFNKVDNLYLIDENGNKEEIKDDELYRVVTGLYTAQMLSIVKDQSFGLMSIVPKNKSGEEITDFEKYIIYDKDKKEVKEWYALAEYIKSFEKEDGIPTIPEEYSQPLGRKIVNNDKSFSAIFSNPNQIALGLYAIVLVIILIIIFLVRFILKRRKRKK
;
A
#
# COMPACT_ATOMS: atom_id res chain seq x y z
N MET A 1 32.23 -60.08 -40.43
CA MET A 1 32.47 -58.71 -39.93
C MET A 1 31.64 -57.61 -40.61
N LYS A 2 31.46 -57.57 -41.94
CA LYS A 2 30.68 -56.49 -42.61
C LYS A 2 29.16 -56.49 -42.31
N LYS A 3 28.52 -57.64 -42.10
CA LYS A 3 27.09 -57.71 -41.70
C LYS A 3 26.84 -57.29 -40.25
N LEU A 4 27.76 -57.63 -39.34
CA LEU A 4 27.67 -57.25 -37.92
C LEU A 4 27.84 -55.73 -37.71
N ARG A 5 28.71 -55.09 -38.51
CA ARG A 5 28.88 -53.63 -38.53
C ARG A 5 27.63 -52.88 -39.00
N LYS A 6 26.87 -53.41 -39.98
CA LYS A 6 25.62 -52.78 -40.45
C LYS A 6 24.49 -52.91 -39.42
N ILE A 7 24.41 -54.02 -38.70
CA ILE A 7 23.41 -54.22 -37.65
C ILE A 7 23.74 -53.35 -36.43
N LEU A 8 25.00 -53.26 -36.02
CA LEU A 8 25.42 -52.37 -34.94
C LEU A 8 25.23 -50.89 -35.29
N PHE A 9 25.45 -50.48 -36.55
CA PHE A 9 25.20 -49.10 -36.98
C PHE A 9 23.70 -48.76 -37.04
N ALA A 10 22.83 -49.73 -37.42
CA ALA A 10 21.38 -49.56 -37.40
C ALA A 10 20.80 -49.52 -35.97
N ILE A 11 21.38 -50.27 -35.04
CA ILE A 11 21.03 -50.22 -33.60
C ILE A 11 21.55 -48.92 -32.96
N PHE A 12 22.72 -48.42 -33.36
CA PHE A 12 23.24 -47.13 -32.89
C PHE A 12 22.43 -45.93 -33.42
N LEU A 13 21.88 -46.03 -34.65
CA LEU A 13 21.03 -44.97 -35.22
C LEU A 13 19.62 -44.95 -34.60
N SER A 14 19.14 -46.08 -34.07
CA SER A 14 17.82 -46.18 -33.41
C SER A 14 17.84 -45.77 -31.93
N ILE A 15 19.02 -45.68 -31.31
CA ILE A 15 19.20 -45.17 -29.94
C ILE A 15 19.42 -43.64 -29.91
N PHE A 16 19.64 -43.00 -31.07
CA PHE A 16 19.75 -41.54 -31.20
C PHE A 16 18.44 -40.82 -31.57
N ILE A 17 17.30 -41.50 -31.53
CA ILE A 17 16.00 -40.81 -31.40
C ILE A 17 15.86 -40.42 -29.93
N VAL A 18 16.66 -39.45 -29.52
CA VAL A 18 16.32 -38.61 -28.38
C VAL A 18 14.98 -38.00 -28.77
N SER A 19 13.93 -38.43 -28.09
CA SER A 19 12.65 -37.76 -28.07
C SER A 19 12.90 -36.33 -27.63
N THR A 20 13.16 -35.46 -28.61
CA THR A 20 12.86 -34.05 -28.46
C THR A 20 11.38 -34.02 -28.16
N ASN A 21 11.02 -33.80 -26.90
CA ASN A 21 9.72 -33.23 -26.58
C ASN A 21 9.72 -31.85 -27.23
N THR A 22 9.43 -31.81 -28.53
CA THR A 22 8.86 -30.61 -29.14
C THR A 22 7.59 -30.39 -28.34
N TYR A 23 7.62 -29.44 -27.42
CA TYR A 23 6.42 -28.76 -26.97
C TYR A 23 5.79 -28.20 -28.23
N ALA A 24 4.88 -28.97 -28.83
CA ALA A 24 4.03 -28.46 -29.87
C ALA A 24 3.19 -27.39 -29.17
N GLN A 25 3.58 -26.13 -29.39
CA GLN A 25 2.85 -24.98 -28.92
C GLN A 25 1.39 -25.15 -29.37
N ASP A 26 0.51 -25.33 -28.41
CA ASP A 26 -0.90 -25.53 -28.68
C ASP A 26 -1.41 -24.24 -29.32
N LYS A 27 -1.73 -24.29 -30.61
CA LYS A 27 -2.19 -23.10 -31.36
C LYS A 27 -3.49 -22.53 -30.81
N ASN A 28 -4.14 -23.23 -29.88
CA ASN A 28 -5.42 -22.85 -29.29
C ASN A 28 -5.30 -22.24 -27.88
N SER A 29 -4.10 -21.92 -27.40
CA SER A 29 -3.93 -21.25 -26.10
C SER A 29 -3.32 -19.85 -26.21
N ILE A 30 -3.78 -18.94 -25.36
CA ILE A 30 -3.22 -17.61 -25.15
C ILE A 30 -2.46 -17.64 -23.83
N ASN A 31 -1.20 -17.24 -23.88
CA ASN A 31 -0.36 -17.06 -22.71
C ASN A 31 -0.36 -15.60 -22.28
N ILE A 32 -0.48 -15.37 -20.98
CA ILE A 32 -0.57 -14.04 -20.40
C ILE A 32 0.39 -13.98 -19.21
N PHE A 33 1.35 -13.05 -19.29
CA PHE A 33 2.16 -12.61 -18.18
C PHE A 33 1.49 -11.39 -17.56
N PHE A 34 1.39 -11.34 -16.23
CA PHE A 34 0.79 -10.19 -15.57
C PHE A 34 1.46 -9.79 -14.26
N THR A 35 1.37 -8.49 -14.00
CA THR A 35 1.74 -7.80 -12.75
C THR A 35 0.65 -6.79 -12.37
N HIS A 36 0.79 -6.21 -11.19
CA HIS A 36 0.10 -5.01 -10.74
C HIS A 36 0.80 -4.51 -9.46
N ASP A 37 0.46 -3.30 -9.03
CA ASP A 37 0.90 -2.73 -7.75
C ASP A 37 2.42 -2.81 -7.57
N ILE A 38 3.17 -2.51 -8.63
CA ILE A 38 4.63 -2.56 -8.60
C ILE A 38 5.20 -1.42 -7.74
N HIS A 39 4.48 -0.30 -7.60
CA HIS A 39 4.81 0.76 -6.66
C HIS A 39 6.25 1.28 -6.78
N ASP A 40 6.71 1.50 -8.01
CA ASP A 40 8.07 1.99 -8.30
C ASP A 40 9.21 1.12 -7.72
N HIS A 41 8.99 -0.18 -7.43
CA HIS A 41 10.04 -1.12 -7.05
C HIS A 41 10.93 -1.50 -8.26
N VAL A 42 11.59 -0.49 -8.82
CA VAL A 42 12.48 -0.56 -9.97
C VAL A 42 13.72 -1.38 -9.67
N GLU A 43 14.28 -1.21 -8.48
CA GLU A 43 15.42 -1.98 -7.99
C GLU A 43 14.97 -3.20 -7.18
N ASP A 44 15.88 -4.17 -7.06
CA ASP A 44 15.68 -5.26 -6.12
C ASP A 44 15.76 -4.77 -4.67
N PHE A 45 15.12 -5.51 -3.77
CA PHE A 45 15.07 -5.16 -2.36
C PHE A 45 15.14 -6.41 -1.48
N ASN A 46 15.55 -6.19 -0.22
CA ASN A 46 15.69 -7.27 0.75
C ASN A 46 14.41 -7.42 1.58
N ILE A 47 13.93 -8.65 1.69
CA ILE A 47 12.86 -9.02 2.61
C ILE A 47 13.36 -10.04 3.63
N THR A 48 12.68 -10.14 4.77
CA THR A 48 12.86 -11.25 5.70
C THR A 48 11.72 -12.22 5.53
N GLU A 49 12.02 -13.45 5.11
CA GLU A 49 11.03 -14.52 4.99
C GLU A 49 11.56 -15.76 5.72
N ASN A 50 10.76 -16.33 6.63
CA ASN A 50 11.15 -17.50 7.42
C ASN A 50 12.50 -17.33 8.15
N GLY A 51 12.78 -16.12 8.65
CA GLY A 51 14.03 -15.78 9.34
C GLY A 51 15.27 -15.70 8.45
N LYS A 52 15.11 -15.67 7.12
CA LYS A 52 16.19 -15.51 6.15
C LYS A 52 16.01 -14.22 5.37
N ASN A 53 17.12 -13.52 5.13
CA ASN A 53 17.13 -12.39 4.21
C ASN A 53 17.16 -12.91 2.78
N LEU A 54 16.21 -12.47 1.96
CA LEU A 54 16.12 -12.77 0.55
C LEU A 54 16.11 -11.46 -0.23
N ASN A 55 16.88 -11.40 -1.32
CA ASN A 55 16.83 -10.29 -2.26
C ASN A 55 15.91 -10.68 -3.41
N ILE A 56 14.86 -9.89 -3.65
CA ILE A 56 13.79 -10.19 -4.60
C ILE A 56 13.38 -8.95 -5.40
N GLY A 57 12.54 -9.14 -6.41
CA GLY A 57 11.92 -8.07 -7.19
C GLY A 57 12.90 -7.32 -8.09
N GLY A 58 12.50 -6.12 -8.50
CA GLY A 58 13.24 -5.27 -9.42
C GLY A 58 12.93 -5.55 -10.90
N TYR A 59 12.97 -4.48 -11.70
CA TYR A 59 12.54 -4.52 -13.10
C TYR A 59 13.47 -5.36 -13.97
N GLU A 60 14.73 -5.53 -13.59
CA GLU A 60 15.64 -6.43 -14.30
C GLU A 60 15.19 -7.89 -14.22
N ARG A 61 14.70 -8.33 -13.05
CA ARG A 61 14.15 -9.69 -12.90
C ARG A 61 12.83 -9.85 -13.64
N ILE A 62 11.97 -8.83 -13.60
CA ILE A 62 10.71 -8.79 -14.37
C ILE A 62 11.02 -8.90 -15.87
N ASN A 63 11.97 -8.11 -16.37
CA ASN A 63 12.37 -8.09 -17.78
C ASN A 63 12.92 -9.44 -18.23
N GLU A 64 13.76 -10.09 -17.41
CA GLU A 64 14.26 -11.43 -17.72
C GLU A 64 13.13 -12.47 -17.76
N ALA A 65 12.17 -12.38 -16.83
CA ALA A 65 11.00 -13.27 -16.80
C ALA A 65 10.10 -13.07 -18.04
N ILE A 66 9.88 -11.82 -18.46
CA ILE A 66 9.15 -11.48 -19.69
C ILE A 66 9.86 -12.05 -20.91
N LYS A 67 11.20 -11.94 -21.01
CA LYS A 67 11.95 -12.52 -22.12
C LYS A 67 11.82 -14.02 -22.20
N LYS A 68 11.95 -14.72 -21.06
CA LYS A 68 11.72 -16.17 -21.00
C LYS A 68 10.31 -16.52 -21.49
N GLN A 69 9.30 -15.75 -21.07
CA GLN A 69 7.92 -15.92 -21.55
C GLN A 69 7.79 -15.72 -23.07
N LEU A 70 8.44 -14.69 -23.63
CA LEU A 70 8.39 -14.38 -25.06
C LEU A 70 9.25 -15.34 -25.91
N GLU A 71 10.26 -15.97 -25.33
CA GLU A 71 11.02 -17.07 -25.95
C GLU A 71 10.18 -18.36 -26.04
N GLU A 72 9.42 -18.66 -24.97
CA GLU A 72 8.46 -19.77 -24.94
C GLU A 72 7.29 -19.53 -25.92
N ASP A 73 6.80 -18.29 -25.97
CA ASP A 73 5.71 -17.87 -26.84
C ASP A 73 5.75 -16.37 -27.17
N LYS A 74 6.17 -16.07 -28.40
CA LYS A 74 6.28 -14.70 -28.94
C LYS A 74 4.95 -13.96 -29.03
N ASP A 75 3.83 -14.66 -29.01
CA ASP A 75 2.49 -14.07 -29.04
C ASP A 75 1.88 -13.93 -27.63
N SER A 76 2.67 -14.12 -26.57
CA SER A 76 2.22 -13.88 -25.18
C SER A 76 1.81 -12.42 -24.99
N LEU A 77 0.75 -12.21 -24.20
CA LEU A 77 0.35 -10.88 -23.74
C LEU A 77 1.11 -10.54 -22.45
N ILE A 78 1.63 -9.32 -22.37
CA ILE A 78 2.31 -8.80 -21.19
C ILE A 78 1.50 -7.64 -20.64
N LEU A 79 0.83 -7.82 -19.49
CA LEU A 79 -0.20 -6.91 -18.99
C LEU A 79 0.07 -6.47 -17.55
N ASP A 80 -0.32 -5.25 -17.21
CA ASP A 80 -0.22 -4.72 -15.85
C ASP A 80 -1.56 -4.13 -15.41
N ALA A 81 -1.94 -4.27 -14.13
CA ALA A 81 -3.22 -3.77 -13.63
C ALA A 81 -3.14 -2.51 -12.76
N GLY A 82 -2.16 -1.62 -12.99
CA GLY A 82 -2.10 -0.29 -12.37
C GLY A 82 -1.34 -0.25 -11.05
N ASP A 83 -1.26 0.94 -10.44
CA ASP A 83 -0.37 1.25 -9.32
C ASP A 83 1.10 0.87 -9.63
N TYR A 84 1.53 1.25 -10.83
CA TYR A 84 2.93 1.10 -11.22
C TYR A 84 3.83 2.15 -10.56
N SER A 85 3.25 3.24 -10.06
CA SER A 85 3.94 4.35 -9.40
C SER A 85 3.67 4.42 -7.89
N MET A 86 4.46 5.25 -7.20
CA MET A 86 4.42 5.51 -5.75
C MET A 86 4.87 4.34 -4.88
N GLY A 87 5.89 4.55 -4.05
CA GLY A 87 6.39 3.56 -3.09
C GLY A 87 7.87 3.75 -2.78
N THR A 88 8.67 4.08 -3.81
CA THR A 88 10.13 4.25 -3.69
C THR A 88 10.62 5.61 -4.16
N LEU A 89 11.92 5.87 -4.03
CA LEU A 89 12.55 7.11 -4.51
C LEU A 89 12.27 7.44 -5.99
N PHE A 90 11.96 6.46 -6.85
CA PHE A 90 11.63 6.74 -8.25
C PHE A 90 10.32 7.54 -8.39
N GLN A 91 9.42 7.49 -7.41
CA GLN A 91 8.19 8.28 -7.42
C GLN A 91 8.47 9.79 -7.41
N THR A 92 9.61 10.23 -6.88
CA THR A 92 9.90 11.67 -6.70
C THR A 92 10.13 12.37 -8.05
N ILE A 93 10.29 11.60 -9.11
CA ILE A 93 10.40 12.08 -10.50
C ILE A 93 9.21 11.64 -11.36
N PHE A 94 8.10 11.18 -10.75
CA PHE A 94 6.91 10.74 -11.47
C PHE A 94 6.38 11.80 -12.45
N SER A 95 6.16 13.02 -11.96
CA SER A 95 5.63 14.12 -12.78
C SER A 95 6.65 14.74 -13.75
N THR A 96 7.95 14.48 -13.56
CA THR A 96 9.03 15.13 -14.34
C THR A 96 9.69 14.20 -15.35
N GLU A 97 9.70 12.89 -15.09
CA GLU A 97 10.38 11.89 -15.91
C GLU A 97 9.53 10.64 -16.19
N ASN A 98 8.58 10.30 -15.30
CA ASN A 98 7.72 9.10 -15.32
C ASN A 98 8.50 7.80 -15.60
N PRO A 99 9.30 7.32 -14.65
CA PRO A 99 10.15 6.14 -14.84
C PRO A 99 9.35 4.88 -15.13
N SER A 100 8.23 4.69 -14.43
CA SER A 100 7.46 3.44 -14.46
C SER A 100 6.87 3.17 -15.85
N LEU A 101 6.16 4.12 -16.49
CA LEU A 101 5.61 3.92 -17.84
C LEU A 101 6.70 3.70 -18.90
N ARG A 102 7.81 4.43 -18.78
CA ARG A 102 8.94 4.34 -19.72
C ARG A 102 9.69 3.01 -19.59
N LEU A 103 9.76 2.44 -18.39
CA LEU A 103 10.36 1.14 -18.15
C LEU A 103 9.40 -0.01 -18.51
N LEU A 104 8.10 0.10 -18.23
CA LEU A 104 7.09 -0.87 -18.68
C LEU A 104 7.09 -0.99 -20.22
N GLY A 105 7.16 0.14 -20.91
CA GLY A 105 7.24 0.16 -22.38
C GLY A 105 8.53 -0.46 -22.92
N GLU A 106 9.67 -0.24 -22.24
CA GLU A 106 10.96 -0.88 -22.56
C GLU A 106 10.91 -2.41 -22.39
N MET A 107 10.32 -2.87 -21.30
CA MET A 107 10.12 -4.31 -21.01
C MET A 107 9.10 -4.96 -21.97
N GLY A 108 8.34 -4.17 -22.72
CA GLY A 108 7.43 -4.66 -23.74
C GLY A 108 6.03 -5.00 -23.24
N TYR A 109 5.55 -4.35 -22.17
CA TYR A 109 4.14 -4.43 -21.79
C TYR A 109 3.23 -3.98 -22.94
N ASP A 110 2.22 -4.79 -23.25
CA ASP A 110 1.21 -4.46 -24.24
C ASP A 110 0.27 -3.38 -23.70
N ALA A 111 -0.18 -3.51 -22.44
CA ALA A 111 -1.07 -2.55 -21.81
C ALA A 111 -0.92 -2.50 -20.28
N THR A 112 -1.25 -1.34 -19.72
CA THR A 112 -1.48 -1.11 -18.29
C THR A 112 -2.75 -0.29 -18.07
N THR A 113 -3.19 -0.14 -16.82
CA THR A 113 -4.29 0.76 -16.43
C THR A 113 -3.83 1.74 -15.34
N LEU A 114 -4.71 2.64 -14.92
CA LEU A 114 -4.45 3.54 -13.80
C LEU A 114 -4.96 2.89 -12.52
N GLY A 115 -4.19 2.98 -11.45
CA GLY A 115 -4.64 2.77 -10.08
C GLY A 115 -4.78 4.08 -9.31
N ASN A 116 -5.01 3.98 -8.01
CA ASN A 116 -5.20 5.16 -7.15
C ASN A 116 -3.93 5.98 -6.97
N HIS A 117 -2.77 5.32 -6.92
CA HIS A 117 -1.51 5.99 -6.62
C HIS A 117 -1.00 6.87 -7.77
N GLU A 118 -1.44 6.63 -9.01
CA GLU A 118 -1.20 7.55 -10.12
C GLU A 118 -1.81 8.96 -9.90
N PHE A 119 -2.72 9.11 -8.93
CA PHE A 119 -3.34 10.37 -8.54
C PHE A 119 -2.74 11.02 -7.28
N ASP A 120 -1.69 10.46 -6.68
CA ASP A 120 -1.10 11.00 -5.43
C ASP A 120 -0.52 12.41 -5.61
N PHE A 121 0.01 12.71 -6.81
CA PHE A 121 0.42 14.06 -7.20
C PHE A 121 -0.71 14.91 -7.78
N ARG A 122 -1.96 14.52 -7.50
CA ARG A 122 -3.21 15.16 -7.94
C ARG A 122 -3.40 15.11 -9.47
N THR A 123 -4.52 15.65 -9.93
CA THR A 123 -4.87 15.80 -11.35
C THR A 123 -3.71 16.37 -12.19
N LYS A 124 -3.03 17.40 -11.68
CA LYS A 124 -1.90 18.03 -12.37
C LYS A 124 -0.69 17.09 -12.50
N GLY A 125 -0.31 16.38 -11.44
CA GLY A 125 0.84 15.49 -11.46
C GLY A 125 0.67 14.33 -12.45
N LEU A 126 -0.53 13.73 -12.48
CA LEU A 126 -0.87 12.73 -13.50
C LEU A 126 -0.78 13.33 -14.91
N ALA A 127 -1.37 14.51 -15.15
CA ALA A 127 -1.31 15.15 -16.46
C ALA A 127 0.14 15.41 -16.92
N ASP A 128 0.99 15.94 -16.04
CA ASP A 128 2.40 16.19 -16.34
C ASP A 128 3.14 14.88 -16.61
N SER A 129 2.92 13.84 -15.79
CA SER A 129 3.55 12.52 -15.93
C SER A 129 3.27 11.88 -17.31
N LEU A 130 2.05 12.03 -17.83
CA LEU A 130 1.66 11.48 -19.13
C LEU A 130 2.33 12.25 -20.26
N LEU A 131 2.38 13.58 -20.15
CA LEU A 131 3.03 14.43 -21.15
C LEU A 131 4.55 14.20 -21.19
N VAL A 132 5.23 14.09 -20.05
CA VAL A 132 6.68 13.83 -20.03
C VAL A 132 7.01 12.43 -20.54
N ALA A 133 6.22 11.41 -20.18
CA ALA A 133 6.37 10.06 -20.73
C ALA A 133 6.23 10.09 -22.26
N LYS A 134 5.18 10.73 -22.79
CA LYS A 134 4.94 10.82 -24.24
C LYS A 134 6.06 11.58 -24.96
N ASN A 135 6.51 12.71 -24.39
CA ASN A 135 7.53 13.57 -24.98
C ASN A 135 8.94 12.99 -24.91
N SER A 136 9.17 11.97 -24.07
CA SER A 136 10.46 11.27 -24.00
C SER A 136 10.84 10.59 -25.33
N GLY A 137 9.85 10.20 -26.13
CA GLY A 137 10.06 9.42 -27.36
C GLY A 137 10.31 7.93 -27.13
N ASP A 138 10.28 7.48 -25.87
CA ASP A 138 10.41 6.06 -25.52
C ASP A 138 9.21 5.24 -26.01
N LYS A 139 9.40 3.93 -26.14
CA LYS A 139 8.27 3.01 -26.25
C LYS A 139 7.49 3.04 -24.92
N LEU A 140 6.17 3.07 -25.02
CA LEU A 140 5.24 3.11 -23.88
C LEU A 140 4.19 2.00 -24.06
N PRO A 141 3.65 1.45 -22.95
CA PRO A 141 2.51 0.55 -23.04
C PRO A 141 1.25 1.31 -23.48
N GLU A 142 0.24 0.60 -23.98
CA GLU A 142 -1.09 1.19 -24.12
C GLU A 142 -1.67 1.45 -22.72
N LEU A 143 -2.09 2.68 -22.44
CA LEU A 143 -2.69 3.03 -21.16
C LEU A 143 -4.21 3.03 -21.27
N LEU A 144 -4.86 2.19 -20.46
CA LEU A 144 -6.31 1.98 -20.51
C LEU A 144 -7.00 2.60 -19.31
N SER A 145 -8.05 3.38 -19.53
CA SER A 145 -8.91 3.93 -18.48
C SER A 145 -10.30 4.22 -19.03
N ALA A 146 -11.30 3.47 -18.58
CA ALA A 146 -12.66 3.51 -19.12
C ALA A 146 -13.64 4.34 -18.31
N ASN A 147 -13.40 4.54 -17.01
CA ASN A 147 -14.41 5.07 -16.10
C ASN A 147 -14.10 6.45 -15.49
N ILE A 148 -13.07 7.18 -15.94
CA ILE A 148 -12.90 8.58 -15.54
C ILE A 148 -14.04 9.46 -16.11
N ASP A 149 -14.57 10.35 -15.28
CA ASP A 149 -15.52 11.38 -15.66
C ASP A 149 -14.84 12.75 -15.73
N PHE A 150 -14.70 13.27 -16.96
CA PHE A 150 -14.15 14.61 -17.20
C PHE A 150 -15.22 15.71 -17.16
N GLU A 151 -16.50 15.36 -17.05
CA GLU A 151 -17.62 16.30 -17.07
C GLU A 151 -18.09 16.65 -15.65
N ASN A 152 -17.90 15.74 -14.68
CA ASN A 152 -18.19 15.96 -13.27
C ASN A 152 -16.91 15.85 -12.44
N TYR A 153 -16.62 16.84 -11.62
CA TYR A 153 -15.42 16.92 -10.78
C TYR A 153 -15.67 17.80 -9.56
N ASP A 154 -14.98 17.50 -8.46
CA ASP A 154 -15.18 18.14 -7.17
C ASP A 154 -13.85 18.69 -6.63
N ASN A 155 -13.88 19.89 -6.05
CA ASN A 155 -12.72 20.50 -5.36
C ASN A 155 -11.43 20.63 -6.21
N VAL A 156 -11.55 20.76 -7.53
CA VAL A 156 -10.44 20.98 -8.47
C VAL A 156 -10.74 22.11 -9.45
N ASP A 157 -9.70 22.81 -9.91
CA ASP A 157 -9.84 23.84 -10.96
C ASP A 157 -10.19 23.17 -12.31
N GLU A 158 -11.23 23.66 -12.97
CA GLU A 158 -11.65 23.22 -14.31
C GLU A 158 -10.47 23.21 -15.31
N LYS A 159 -9.51 24.13 -15.17
CA LYS A 159 -8.30 24.17 -15.99
C LYS A 159 -7.43 22.93 -15.80
N GLU A 160 -7.31 22.41 -14.57
CA GLU A 160 -6.54 21.19 -14.30
C GLU A 160 -7.22 19.96 -14.93
N VAL A 161 -8.55 19.87 -14.84
CA VAL A 161 -9.32 18.79 -15.49
C VAL A 161 -9.17 18.84 -17.01
N LYS A 162 -9.24 20.05 -17.61
CA LYS A 162 -8.98 20.25 -19.04
C LYS A 162 -7.56 19.85 -19.45
N ASN A 163 -6.57 20.16 -18.62
CA ASN A 163 -5.18 19.78 -18.86
C ASN A 163 -5.00 18.25 -18.78
N LEU A 164 -5.63 17.59 -17.81
CA LEU A 164 -5.62 16.12 -17.73
C LEU A 164 -6.26 15.49 -18.95
N LYS A 165 -7.44 15.96 -19.37
CA LYS A 165 -8.11 15.48 -20.60
C LYS A 165 -7.22 15.67 -21.84
N LYS A 166 -6.50 16.79 -21.92
CA LYS A 166 -5.51 17.04 -22.98
C LYS A 166 -4.34 16.05 -22.91
N ALA A 167 -3.77 15.84 -21.73
CA ALA A 167 -2.68 14.88 -21.52
C ALA A 167 -3.09 13.46 -21.89
N PHE A 168 -4.31 13.04 -21.54
CA PHE A 168 -4.89 11.76 -21.95
C PHE A 168 -4.92 11.60 -23.47
N ASN A 169 -5.40 12.63 -24.18
CA ASN A 169 -5.45 12.63 -25.64
C ASN A 169 -4.05 12.61 -26.27
N GLU A 170 -3.09 13.35 -25.73
CA GLU A 170 -1.72 13.42 -26.28
C GLU A 170 -0.92 12.13 -26.04
N TYR A 171 -1.06 11.53 -24.85
CA TYR A 171 -0.49 10.21 -24.56
C TYR A 171 -1.10 9.16 -25.50
N GLY A 172 -2.43 9.19 -25.62
CA GLY A 172 -3.25 8.22 -26.34
C GLY A 172 -3.98 7.25 -25.42
N VAL A 173 -4.44 7.71 -24.24
CA VAL A 173 -5.22 6.90 -23.29
C VAL A 173 -6.54 6.48 -23.93
N LYS A 174 -6.90 5.21 -23.81
CA LYS A 174 -8.11 4.64 -24.43
C LYS A 174 -8.98 3.95 -23.38
N GLU A 175 -10.28 3.85 -23.64
CA GLU A 175 -11.16 3.01 -22.79
C GLU A 175 -10.82 1.52 -22.98
N TYR A 176 -10.50 1.11 -24.21
CA TYR A 176 -10.12 -0.25 -24.57
C TYR A 176 -9.21 -0.29 -25.81
N ILE A 177 -8.53 -1.42 -26.01
CA ILE A 177 -7.80 -1.76 -27.23
C ILE A 177 -8.20 -3.14 -27.75
N ILE A 178 -7.81 -3.43 -28.98
CA ILE A 178 -7.99 -4.74 -29.60
C ILE A 178 -6.64 -5.21 -30.13
N LEU A 179 -6.24 -6.42 -29.77
CA LEU A 179 -5.02 -7.07 -30.23
C LEU A 179 -5.36 -8.39 -30.94
N ASP A 180 -4.70 -8.65 -32.06
CA ASP A 180 -4.73 -9.96 -32.70
C ASP A 180 -3.54 -10.80 -32.22
N ARG A 181 -3.81 -11.96 -31.63
CA ARG A 181 -2.80 -12.94 -31.19
C ARG A 181 -3.26 -14.35 -31.53
N LYS A 182 -2.41 -15.12 -32.19
CA LYS A 182 -2.70 -16.52 -32.60
C LYS A 182 -4.05 -16.71 -33.31
N GLY A 183 -4.50 -15.71 -34.06
CA GLY A 183 -5.78 -15.73 -34.78
C GLY A 183 -7.03 -15.44 -33.94
N TYR A 184 -6.87 -15.06 -32.67
CA TYR A 184 -7.95 -14.57 -31.82
C TYR A 184 -7.91 -13.05 -31.73
N LYS A 185 -9.09 -12.43 -31.80
CA LYS A 185 -9.26 -11.01 -31.54
C LYS A 185 -9.50 -10.79 -30.05
N ILE A 186 -8.59 -10.12 -29.36
CA ILE A 186 -8.59 -9.94 -27.91
C ILE A 186 -8.92 -8.48 -27.58
N GLY A 187 -10.04 -8.25 -26.90
CA GLY A 187 -10.41 -6.94 -26.38
C GLY A 187 -9.89 -6.77 -24.96
N ILE A 188 -9.18 -5.68 -24.69
CA ILE A 188 -8.62 -5.37 -23.37
C ILE A 188 -9.10 -3.98 -22.97
N PHE A 189 -9.66 -3.85 -21.77
CA PHE A 189 -10.08 -2.56 -21.20
C PHE A 189 -9.58 -2.42 -19.76
N GLY A 190 -9.50 -1.19 -19.25
CA GLY A 190 -9.02 -0.91 -17.90
C GLY A 190 -9.94 0.03 -17.13
N LEU A 191 -10.08 -0.17 -15.82
CA LEU A 191 -10.91 0.67 -14.95
C LEU A 191 -10.45 0.59 -13.48
N MET A 192 -10.93 1.55 -12.67
CA MET A 192 -10.75 1.57 -11.22
C MET A 192 -12.06 1.29 -10.48
N GLY A 193 -11.97 0.59 -9.35
CA GLY A 193 -13.10 0.29 -8.46
C GLY A 193 -13.36 1.37 -7.42
N ASN A 194 -14.51 1.32 -6.73
CA ASN A 194 -14.87 2.34 -5.75
C ASN A 194 -13.95 2.32 -4.53
N ASP A 195 -13.48 1.13 -4.13
CA ASP A 195 -12.54 0.98 -3.03
C ASP A 195 -11.23 1.72 -3.34
N SER A 196 -10.66 1.48 -4.53
CA SER A 196 -9.50 2.21 -5.04
C SER A 196 -9.74 3.72 -5.16
N ILE A 197 -10.87 4.13 -5.72
CA ILE A 197 -11.22 5.56 -5.84
C ILE A 197 -11.27 6.23 -4.45
N SER A 198 -11.75 5.54 -3.42
CA SER A 198 -11.79 6.07 -2.05
C SER A 198 -10.38 6.31 -1.47
N ASN A 199 -9.38 5.59 -1.97
CA ASN A 199 -7.96 5.76 -1.65
C ASN A 199 -7.25 6.80 -2.53
N ALA A 200 -7.96 7.45 -3.47
CA ALA A 200 -7.48 8.57 -4.27
C ALA A 200 -8.24 9.88 -3.98
N PRO A 201 -8.35 10.34 -2.71
CA PRO A 201 -9.15 11.53 -2.36
C PRO A 201 -8.62 12.83 -3.01
N MET A 202 -7.39 12.80 -3.53
CA MET A 202 -6.71 13.91 -4.19
C MET A 202 -6.84 13.89 -5.73
N ALA A 203 -7.58 12.92 -6.29
CA ALA A 203 -7.73 12.77 -7.75
C ALA A 203 -8.42 13.98 -8.41
N GLY A 204 -9.33 14.65 -7.70
CA GLY A 204 -10.09 15.83 -8.14
C GLY A 204 -11.16 15.55 -9.22
N VAL A 205 -10.98 14.50 -10.01
CA VAL A 205 -11.95 14.01 -10.99
C VAL A 205 -12.86 12.95 -10.38
N ASN A 206 -14.11 12.86 -10.87
CA ASN A 206 -15.01 11.79 -10.47
C ASN A 206 -14.86 10.59 -11.40
N PHE A 207 -15.45 9.47 -10.98
CA PHE A 207 -15.43 8.21 -11.71
C PHE A 207 -16.86 7.71 -11.90
N LYS A 208 -17.11 7.15 -13.08
CA LYS A 208 -18.36 6.46 -13.42
C LYS A 208 -18.40 5.11 -12.74
N ASP A 209 -19.62 4.61 -12.50
CA ASP A 209 -19.84 3.28 -11.96
C ASP A 209 -19.10 2.21 -12.79
N GLN A 210 -18.30 1.40 -12.10
CA GLN A 210 -17.43 0.41 -12.72
C GLN A 210 -18.23 -0.72 -13.40
N ILE A 211 -19.36 -1.15 -12.84
CA ILE A 211 -20.16 -2.26 -13.38
C ILE A 211 -20.86 -1.81 -14.65
N GLU A 212 -21.50 -0.64 -14.64
CA GLU A 212 -22.18 -0.09 -15.81
C GLU A 212 -21.18 0.27 -16.92
N THR A 213 -19.98 0.75 -16.55
CA THR A 213 -18.90 0.99 -17.51
C THR A 213 -18.42 -0.32 -18.14
N ALA A 214 -18.17 -1.36 -17.34
CA ALA A 214 -17.77 -2.67 -17.83
C ALA A 214 -18.84 -3.30 -18.75
N LYS A 215 -20.13 -3.21 -18.40
CA LYS A 215 -21.24 -3.65 -19.28
C LYS A 215 -21.22 -2.92 -20.62
N LYS A 216 -21.06 -1.60 -20.62
CA LYS A 216 -20.99 -0.80 -21.84
C LYS A 216 -19.81 -1.23 -22.73
N ILE A 217 -18.62 -1.37 -22.15
CA ILE A 217 -17.41 -1.73 -22.91
C ILE A 217 -17.49 -3.17 -23.42
N THR A 218 -17.90 -4.12 -22.59
CA THR A 218 -18.05 -5.52 -23.01
C THR A 218 -19.08 -5.69 -24.11
N ASN A 219 -20.24 -5.02 -24.04
CA ASN A 219 -21.22 -5.01 -25.13
C ASN A 219 -20.59 -4.50 -26.43
N LYS A 220 -19.84 -3.39 -26.40
CA LYS A 220 -19.16 -2.86 -27.59
C LYS A 220 -18.15 -3.85 -28.16
N LEU A 221 -17.31 -4.44 -27.30
CA LEU A 221 -16.31 -5.43 -27.70
C LEU A 221 -16.94 -6.68 -28.32
N LYS A 222 -18.05 -7.18 -27.77
CA LYS A 222 -18.72 -8.39 -28.26
C LYS A 222 -19.59 -8.13 -29.49
N ASP A 223 -20.37 -7.05 -29.50
CA ASP A 223 -21.41 -6.81 -30.49
C ASP A 223 -20.92 -6.01 -31.69
N GLU A 224 -20.03 -5.05 -31.50
CA GLU A 224 -19.51 -4.22 -32.59
C GLU A 224 -18.17 -4.77 -33.08
N GLU A 225 -17.23 -4.99 -32.16
CA GLU A 225 -15.85 -5.36 -32.50
C GLU A 225 -15.67 -6.86 -32.76
N LYS A 226 -16.64 -7.67 -32.30
CA LYS A 226 -16.66 -9.13 -32.43
C LYS A 226 -15.42 -9.82 -31.86
N VAL A 227 -14.99 -9.43 -30.66
CA VAL A 227 -13.83 -10.05 -29.99
C VAL A 227 -14.12 -11.47 -29.48
N ASP A 228 -13.10 -12.31 -29.50
CA ASP A 228 -13.10 -13.69 -29.02
C ASP A 228 -12.88 -13.79 -27.51
N LEU A 229 -12.05 -12.91 -26.96
CA LEU A 229 -11.62 -12.87 -25.57
C LEU A 229 -11.77 -11.44 -25.04
N VAL A 230 -12.38 -11.28 -23.87
CA VAL A 230 -12.48 -9.99 -23.17
C VAL A 230 -11.67 -10.05 -21.87
N ILE A 231 -10.65 -9.19 -21.77
CA ILE A 231 -9.79 -9.04 -20.59
C ILE A 231 -10.06 -7.67 -19.95
N CYS A 232 -10.26 -7.67 -18.63
CA CYS A 232 -10.31 -6.46 -17.80
C CYS A 232 -9.00 -6.33 -17.01
N LEU A 233 -8.30 -5.21 -17.19
CA LEU A 233 -7.26 -4.76 -16.26
C LEU A 233 -7.97 -3.98 -15.16
N SER A 234 -8.26 -4.63 -14.05
CA SER A 234 -9.09 -4.06 -12.99
C SER A 234 -8.24 -3.61 -11.82
N HIS A 235 -8.28 -2.32 -11.53
CA HIS A 235 -7.71 -1.77 -10.31
C HIS A 235 -8.83 -1.54 -9.27
N SER A 236 -9.50 -2.64 -8.91
CA SER A 236 -10.68 -2.66 -8.01
C SER A 236 -10.48 -3.62 -6.84
N GLY A 237 -9.93 -4.81 -7.12
CA GLY A 237 -9.39 -5.71 -6.12
C GLY A 237 -10.31 -6.82 -5.63
N THR A 238 -9.71 -7.70 -4.82
CA THR A 238 -10.35 -8.86 -4.21
C THR A 238 -10.24 -8.83 -2.69
N TRP A 239 -11.25 -9.40 -2.02
CA TRP A 239 -11.31 -9.46 -0.57
C TRP A 239 -11.82 -10.83 -0.11
N GLU A 240 -11.37 -11.31 1.06
CA GLU A 240 -11.89 -12.57 1.65
C GLU A 240 -13.42 -12.50 1.87
N ASP A 241 -13.90 -11.33 2.29
CA ASP A 241 -15.32 -11.01 2.32
C ASP A 241 -15.81 -10.73 0.89
N LYS A 242 -16.46 -11.73 0.29
CA LYS A 242 -17.03 -11.67 -1.06
C LYS A 242 -18.05 -10.55 -1.28
N SER A 243 -18.60 -9.96 -0.21
CA SER A 243 -19.49 -8.80 -0.32
C SER A 243 -18.75 -7.48 -0.54
N LYS A 244 -17.43 -7.47 -0.29
CA LYS A 244 -16.52 -6.35 -0.53
C LYS A 244 -15.59 -6.56 -1.73
N SER A 245 -15.43 -7.81 -2.19
CA SER A 245 -14.60 -8.15 -3.36
C SER A 245 -15.22 -7.61 -4.65
N GLU A 246 -14.83 -6.40 -5.06
CA GLU A 246 -15.41 -5.70 -6.21
C GLU A 246 -15.22 -6.47 -7.53
N ASP A 247 -14.08 -7.14 -7.74
CA ASP A 247 -13.85 -7.95 -8.94
C ASP A 247 -14.72 -9.23 -9.00
N GLU A 248 -14.96 -9.91 -7.87
CA GLU A 248 -15.91 -11.02 -7.81
C GLU A 248 -17.36 -10.55 -8.05
N ILE A 249 -17.70 -9.34 -7.61
CA ILE A 249 -19.01 -8.73 -7.84
C ILE A 249 -19.17 -8.38 -9.32
N MET A 250 -18.17 -7.72 -9.91
CA MET A 250 -18.16 -7.36 -11.33
C MET A 250 -18.27 -8.61 -12.22
N ALA A 251 -17.55 -9.68 -11.91
CA ALA A 251 -17.63 -10.94 -12.65
C ALA A 251 -19.03 -11.60 -12.58
N LYS A 252 -19.79 -11.40 -11.48
CA LYS A 252 -21.19 -11.90 -11.38
C LYS A 252 -22.14 -11.09 -12.27
N GLU A 253 -21.96 -9.77 -12.28
CA GLU A 253 -22.86 -8.83 -12.95
C GLU A 253 -22.55 -8.64 -14.45
N VAL A 254 -21.29 -8.82 -14.86
CA VAL A 254 -20.80 -8.60 -16.23
C VAL A 254 -20.25 -9.90 -16.82
N LYS A 255 -21.18 -10.79 -17.18
CA LYS A 255 -20.87 -12.15 -17.62
C LYS A 255 -20.07 -12.25 -18.91
N ASP A 256 -19.91 -11.16 -19.66
CA ASP A 256 -19.16 -11.16 -20.92
C ASP A 256 -17.64 -11.03 -20.75
N ILE A 257 -17.17 -10.69 -19.55
CA ILE A 257 -15.74 -10.70 -19.21
C ILE A 257 -15.25 -12.15 -19.09
N ASP A 258 -14.13 -12.47 -19.75
CA ASP A 258 -13.54 -13.81 -19.69
C ASP A 258 -12.40 -13.87 -18.65
N LEU A 259 -11.59 -12.82 -18.53
CA LEU A 259 -10.47 -12.72 -17.59
C LEU A 259 -10.44 -11.34 -16.93
N ILE A 260 -10.22 -11.32 -15.61
CA ILE A 260 -9.90 -10.12 -14.83
C ILE A 260 -8.49 -10.30 -14.26
N ILE A 261 -7.60 -9.35 -14.56
CA ILE A 261 -6.33 -9.18 -13.84
C ILE A 261 -6.59 -8.14 -12.77
N SER A 262 -6.56 -8.56 -11.50
CA SER A 262 -7.00 -7.80 -10.34
C SER A 262 -5.81 -7.18 -9.60
N GLY A 263 -5.81 -5.85 -9.45
CA GLY A 263 -4.87 -5.07 -8.64
C GLY A 263 -5.47 -4.48 -7.37
N HIS A 264 -4.89 -3.39 -6.85
CA HIS A 264 -5.32 -2.58 -5.71
C HIS A 264 -5.13 -3.19 -4.32
N THR A 265 -5.62 -4.41 -4.13
CA THR A 265 -5.72 -5.04 -2.80
C THR A 265 -4.47 -5.80 -2.37
N HIS A 266 -3.43 -5.81 -3.22
CA HIS A 266 -2.18 -6.58 -3.01
C HIS A 266 -2.41 -8.09 -2.78
N THR A 267 -3.58 -8.61 -3.21
CA THR A 267 -3.95 -10.00 -2.96
C THR A 267 -3.04 -10.95 -3.74
N GLU A 268 -2.46 -11.95 -3.07
CA GLU A 268 -1.82 -13.07 -3.75
C GLU A 268 -2.82 -14.22 -3.95
N LEU A 269 -3.25 -14.44 -5.20
CA LEU A 269 -4.14 -15.56 -5.52
C LEU A 269 -3.34 -16.79 -5.93
N LEU A 270 -2.93 -17.62 -4.96
CA LEU A 270 -2.21 -18.89 -5.25
C LEU A 270 -2.98 -19.81 -6.22
N GLU A 271 -4.30 -19.71 -6.22
CA GLU A 271 -5.18 -20.35 -7.19
C GLU A 271 -6.15 -19.29 -7.76
N PRO A 272 -6.48 -19.33 -9.07
CA PRO A 272 -7.39 -18.37 -9.66
C PRO A 272 -8.82 -18.51 -9.10
N ILE A 273 -9.49 -17.38 -8.90
CA ILE A 273 -10.92 -17.39 -8.55
C ILE A 273 -11.72 -17.54 -9.84
N THR A 274 -12.72 -18.43 -9.86
CA THR A 274 -13.64 -18.57 -11.00
C THR A 274 -15.06 -18.20 -10.58
N VAL A 275 -15.63 -17.21 -11.26
CA VAL A 275 -17.01 -16.74 -11.07
C VAL A 275 -17.77 -16.94 -12.38
N GLY A 276 -18.64 -17.95 -12.43
CA GLY A 276 -19.29 -18.32 -13.69
C GLY A 276 -18.25 -18.81 -14.72
N LYS A 277 -18.06 -18.06 -15.81
CA LYS A 277 -16.99 -18.33 -16.79
C LYS A 277 -15.76 -17.41 -16.63
N THR A 278 -15.87 -16.39 -15.81
CA THR A 278 -14.83 -15.37 -15.64
C THR A 278 -13.77 -15.88 -14.68
N ILE A 279 -12.51 -15.77 -15.11
CA ILE A 279 -11.32 -16.09 -14.33
C ILE A 279 -10.79 -14.80 -13.71
N ILE A 280 -10.40 -14.82 -12.45
CA ILE A 280 -9.78 -13.69 -11.75
C ILE A 280 -8.41 -14.13 -11.24
N VAL A 281 -7.39 -13.35 -11.54
CA VAL A 281 -6.00 -13.59 -11.14
C VAL A 281 -5.38 -12.34 -10.53
N SER A 282 -4.45 -12.52 -9.61
CA SER A 282 -3.74 -11.45 -8.92
C SER A 282 -2.36 -11.98 -8.48
N SER A 283 -1.33 -11.14 -8.61
CA SER A 283 0.09 -11.47 -8.41
C SER A 283 0.68 -10.96 -7.09
N GLY A 284 -0.07 -10.21 -6.30
CA GLY A 284 0.45 -9.57 -5.07
C GLY A 284 0.89 -8.13 -5.31
N GLU A 285 2.13 -7.80 -4.95
CA GLU A 285 2.60 -6.41 -4.97
C GLU A 285 4.12 -6.33 -5.20
N TYR A 286 4.60 -5.10 -5.44
CA TYR A 286 6.00 -4.66 -5.41
C TYR A 286 6.93 -5.40 -6.39
N GLY A 287 6.36 -6.11 -7.35
CA GLY A 287 7.11 -7.04 -8.19
C GLY A 287 7.78 -8.16 -7.39
N LYS A 288 7.29 -8.54 -6.20
CA LYS A 288 7.77 -9.72 -5.44
C LYS A 288 7.55 -11.00 -6.26
N LYS A 289 6.45 -11.05 -7.01
CA LYS A 289 6.03 -12.13 -7.90
C LYS A 289 5.48 -11.57 -9.20
N TYR A 290 5.39 -12.43 -10.21
CA TYR A 290 4.57 -12.21 -11.39
C TYR A 290 3.68 -13.42 -11.62
N GLY A 291 2.58 -13.22 -12.34
CA GLY A 291 1.70 -14.30 -12.73
C GLY A 291 1.88 -14.73 -14.17
N LYS A 292 1.73 -16.03 -14.41
CA LYS A 292 1.57 -16.63 -15.75
C LYS A 292 0.25 -17.38 -15.79
N ILE A 293 -0.57 -17.10 -16.79
CA ILE A 293 -1.77 -17.90 -17.07
C ILE A 293 -1.79 -18.31 -18.54
N GLU A 294 -1.99 -19.60 -18.78
CA GLU A 294 -2.30 -20.15 -20.10
C GLU A 294 -3.80 -20.45 -20.14
N ILE A 295 -4.54 -19.78 -21.01
CA ILE A 295 -5.96 -20.06 -21.23
C ILE A 295 -6.19 -20.64 -22.62
N THR A 296 -7.10 -21.59 -22.72
CA THR A 296 -7.50 -22.20 -24.00
C THR A 296 -8.99 -22.07 -24.24
N LYS A 297 -9.36 -21.85 -25.50
CA LYS A 297 -10.76 -21.73 -25.92
C LYS A 297 -11.37 -23.12 -26.13
N ASN A 298 -12.48 -23.40 -25.47
CA ASN A 298 -13.39 -24.49 -25.82
C ASN A 298 -14.61 -23.94 -26.60
N ASP A 299 -15.54 -24.81 -27.02
CA ASP A 299 -16.69 -24.42 -27.86
C ASP A 299 -17.54 -23.24 -27.33
N LYS A 300 -17.46 -22.87 -26.03
CA LYS A 300 -18.27 -21.78 -25.44
C LYS A 300 -17.55 -20.88 -24.43
N SER A 301 -16.37 -21.22 -23.94
CA SER A 301 -15.66 -20.42 -22.91
C SER A 301 -14.15 -20.60 -22.98
N TRP A 302 -13.44 -19.67 -22.36
CA TRP A 302 -12.04 -19.83 -22.02
C TRP A 302 -11.90 -20.67 -20.74
N LYS A 303 -10.84 -21.49 -20.66
CA LYS A 303 -10.50 -22.30 -19.49
C LYS A 303 -9.02 -22.24 -19.21
N ILE A 304 -8.68 -22.29 -17.94
CA ILE A 304 -7.31 -22.36 -17.45
C ILE A 304 -6.70 -23.70 -17.84
N LYS A 305 -5.57 -23.65 -18.54
CA LYS A 305 -4.75 -24.81 -18.85
C LYS A 305 -3.55 -24.89 -17.89
N ASN A 306 -2.96 -23.74 -17.58
CA ASN A 306 -1.92 -23.62 -16.57
C ASN A 306 -2.01 -22.26 -15.86
N TYR A 307 -1.59 -22.22 -14.60
CA TYR A 307 -1.50 -21.01 -13.81
C TYR A 307 -0.34 -21.13 -12.82
N ASP A 308 0.54 -20.13 -12.80
CA ASP A 308 1.67 -20.06 -11.88
C ASP A 308 1.81 -18.64 -11.32
N LEU A 309 2.03 -18.54 -10.01
CA LEU A 309 2.57 -17.33 -9.37
C LEU A 309 4.03 -17.57 -9.01
N ILE A 310 4.93 -16.82 -9.65
CA ILE A 310 6.36 -17.09 -9.61
C ILE A 310 7.07 -15.95 -8.89
N LYS A 311 7.81 -16.29 -7.83
CA LYS A 311 8.63 -15.35 -7.06
C LYS A 311 9.86 -14.91 -7.85
N LEU A 312 10.11 -13.61 -7.86
CA LEU A 312 11.26 -12.99 -8.52
C LEU A 312 12.47 -12.97 -7.59
N ALA A 313 13.05 -14.13 -7.32
CA ALA A 313 14.25 -14.29 -6.49
C ALA A 313 15.48 -14.76 -7.28
N ASP A 314 15.30 -15.16 -8.54
CA ASP A 314 16.38 -15.67 -9.38
C ASP A 314 17.42 -14.59 -9.68
N LYS A 315 18.67 -15.01 -9.92
CA LYS A 315 19.73 -14.08 -10.32
C LYS A 315 19.47 -13.59 -11.74
N VAL A 316 19.67 -12.30 -11.96
CA VAL A 316 19.63 -11.71 -13.30
C VAL A 316 20.94 -12.02 -14.02
N GLU A 317 20.86 -12.61 -15.21
CA GLU A 317 22.05 -12.90 -16.04
C GLU A 317 22.43 -11.72 -16.94
N ASN A 318 21.44 -10.98 -17.45
CA ASN A 318 21.66 -9.84 -18.35
C ASN A 318 20.86 -8.61 -17.88
N LYS A 319 21.57 -7.50 -17.62
CA LYS A 319 20.98 -6.25 -17.12
C LYS A 319 20.72 -5.25 -18.25
N GLU A 320 19.71 -5.53 -19.07
CA GLU A 320 19.42 -4.70 -20.24
C GLU A 320 18.77 -3.35 -19.89
N LEU A 321 18.21 -3.20 -18.69
CA LEU A 321 17.63 -1.94 -18.23
C LEU A 321 18.63 -1.07 -17.47
N GLU A 322 19.85 -1.55 -17.18
CA GLU A 322 20.81 -0.92 -16.29
C GLU A 322 21.09 0.54 -16.65
N GLU A 323 21.32 0.84 -17.93
CA GLU A 323 21.56 2.21 -18.40
C GLU A 323 20.36 3.13 -18.16
N LYS A 324 19.14 2.62 -18.42
CA LYS A 324 17.89 3.37 -18.27
C LYS A 324 17.53 3.57 -16.79
N ILE A 325 17.72 2.55 -15.96
CA ILE A 325 17.58 2.64 -14.51
C ILE A 325 18.60 3.63 -13.95
N GLN A 326 19.86 3.55 -14.38
CA GLN A 326 20.89 4.49 -13.93
C GLN A 326 20.59 5.94 -14.34
N TYR A 327 20.03 6.15 -15.53
CA TYR A 327 19.52 7.46 -15.95
C TYR A 327 18.46 7.99 -14.97
N PHE A 328 17.47 7.17 -14.59
CA PHE A 328 16.45 7.59 -13.63
C PHE A 328 17.01 7.80 -12.22
N LYS A 329 17.96 6.97 -11.76
CA LYS A 329 18.67 7.20 -10.49
C LYS A 329 19.38 8.55 -10.47
N ASN A 330 20.01 8.94 -11.58
CA ASN A 330 20.62 10.26 -11.71
C ASN A 330 19.55 11.37 -11.65
N LYS A 331 18.36 11.16 -12.22
CA LYS A 331 17.25 12.11 -12.11
C LYS A 331 16.69 12.25 -10.70
N VAL A 332 16.55 11.15 -9.97
CA VAL A 332 16.22 11.18 -8.55
C VAL A 332 17.29 11.95 -7.76
N GLN A 333 18.57 11.69 -8.05
CA GLN A 333 19.68 12.40 -7.40
C GLN A 333 19.60 13.91 -7.66
N GLU A 334 19.51 14.31 -8.93
CA GLU A 334 19.48 15.70 -9.38
C GLU A 334 18.27 16.46 -8.85
N ASN A 335 17.08 15.88 -8.99
CA ASN A 335 15.81 16.58 -8.78
C ASN A 335 15.27 16.45 -7.35
N TYR A 336 15.81 15.55 -6.54
CA TYR A 336 15.27 15.26 -5.21
C TYR A 336 16.35 15.16 -4.12
N LEU A 337 17.25 14.18 -4.19
CA LEU A 337 18.16 13.89 -3.06
C LEU A 337 19.20 14.98 -2.80
N ASN A 338 19.60 15.74 -3.83
CA ASN A 338 20.47 16.90 -3.66
C ASN A 338 19.88 17.95 -2.70
N HIS A 339 18.55 18.05 -2.58
CA HIS A 339 17.91 18.97 -1.62
C HIS A 339 18.18 18.59 -0.16
N PHE A 340 18.49 17.31 0.09
CA PHE A 340 18.74 16.71 1.40
C PHE A 340 20.23 16.43 1.65
N ASN A 341 21.11 16.76 0.70
CA ASN A 341 22.54 16.43 0.73
C ASN A 341 22.82 14.93 0.92
N LEU A 342 21.99 14.08 0.32
CA LEU A 342 22.14 12.62 0.37
C LEU A 342 22.46 12.08 -1.03
N ASN A 343 23.12 10.92 -1.08
CA ASN A 343 23.32 10.19 -2.33
C ASN A 343 22.38 8.99 -2.43
N PHE A 344 21.95 8.66 -3.64
CA PHE A 344 21.00 7.57 -3.90
C PHE A 344 21.43 6.24 -3.26
N ASN A 345 22.69 5.82 -3.46
CA ASN A 345 23.22 4.55 -2.93
C ASN A 345 23.90 4.72 -1.56
N GLU A 346 23.69 5.83 -0.86
CA GLU A 346 24.34 6.08 0.44
C GLU A 346 23.83 5.12 1.50
N VAL A 347 24.77 4.51 2.23
CA VAL A 347 24.48 3.72 3.43
C VAL A 347 24.40 4.67 4.61
N LEU A 348 23.21 4.84 5.16
CA LEU A 348 22.91 5.71 6.30
C LEU A 348 23.34 5.05 7.62
N GLY A 349 23.24 3.73 7.70
CA GLY A 349 23.62 2.94 8.86
C GLY A 349 23.55 1.44 8.62
N LYS A 350 23.58 0.65 9.68
CA LYS A 350 23.37 -0.80 9.66
C LYS A 350 22.57 -1.26 10.87
N THR A 351 21.98 -2.45 10.79
CA THR A 351 21.35 -3.14 11.92
C THR A 351 21.74 -4.63 11.95
N ASN A 352 21.84 -5.19 13.17
CA ASN A 352 22.24 -6.58 13.40
C ASN A 352 21.05 -7.55 13.50
N PHE A 353 19.83 -7.03 13.48
CA PHE A 353 18.55 -7.73 13.53
C PHE A 353 17.64 -7.27 12.39
N SER A 354 16.57 -8.02 12.11
CA SER A 354 15.55 -7.59 11.15
C SER A 354 14.31 -7.15 11.91
N PHE A 355 13.71 -6.05 11.45
CA PHE A 355 12.39 -5.66 11.92
C PHE A 355 11.34 -6.60 11.30
N ILE A 356 10.13 -6.58 11.86
CA ILE A 356 8.99 -7.34 11.30
C ILE A 356 8.75 -6.93 9.86
N SER A 357 8.35 -7.86 8.98
CA SER A 357 8.01 -7.53 7.60
C SER A 357 6.85 -6.54 7.55
N GLU A 358 6.81 -5.73 6.50
CA GLU A 358 5.70 -4.81 6.23
C GLU A 358 4.36 -5.55 6.20
N ASP A 359 4.31 -6.71 5.53
CA ASP A 359 3.13 -7.56 5.42
C ASP A 359 2.58 -7.98 6.79
N ASP A 360 3.40 -8.04 7.85
CA ASP A 360 3.00 -8.47 9.20
C ASP A 360 2.83 -7.32 10.19
N LEU A 361 3.28 -6.11 9.82
CA LEU A 361 3.13 -4.91 10.64
C LEU A 361 1.64 -4.58 10.80
N GLY A 362 1.20 -4.20 12.00
CA GLY A 362 -0.19 -3.80 12.25
C GLY A 362 -1.22 -4.95 12.37
N LYS A 363 -0.89 -6.18 11.94
CA LYS A 363 -1.76 -7.37 12.10
C LYS A 363 -2.03 -7.70 13.57
N GLU A 364 -1.00 -7.60 14.40
CA GLU A 364 -1.14 -7.74 15.84
C GLU A 364 -1.21 -6.36 16.50
N HIS A 365 -2.20 -6.20 17.39
CA HIS A 365 -2.29 -4.99 18.20
C HIS A 365 -1.24 -5.01 19.29
N LYS A 366 -0.05 -4.48 19.00
CA LYS A 366 1.09 -4.45 19.93
C LYS A 366 2.00 -3.26 19.66
N GLU A 367 3.02 -3.11 20.50
CA GLU A 367 4.12 -2.19 20.25
C GLU A 367 5.05 -2.76 19.19
N GLU A 368 5.47 -1.94 18.23
CA GLU A 368 6.36 -2.34 17.15
C GLU A 368 7.69 -1.59 17.21
N PRO A 369 8.84 -2.30 17.23
CA PRO A 369 10.14 -1.65 17.39
C PRO A 369 10.51 -0.68 16.25
N LEU A 370 10.09 -0.97 15.01
CA LEU A 370 10.31 -0.07 13.88
C LEU A 370 9.59 1.27 14.09
N ALA A 371 8.36 1.21 14.58
CA ALA A 371 7.58 2.42 14.83
C ALA A 371 8.09 3.22 16.03
N ASN A 372 8.73 2.57 17.01
CA ASN A 372 9.49 3.25 18.05
C ASN A 372 10.64 4.07 17.44
N LEU A 373 11.43 3.46 16.56
CA LEU A 373 12.53 4.13 15.86
C LEU A 373 12.03 5.36 15.08
N ILE A 374 10.91 5.21 14.34
CA ILE A 374 10.27 6.31 13.61
C ILE A 374 9.85 7.43 14.56
N THR A 375 9.09 7.13 15.60
CA THR A 375 8.57 8.17 16.52
C THR A 375 9.67 8.87 17.31
N ASP A 376 10.73 8.16 17.67
CA ASP A 376 11.93 8.73 18.29
C ASP A 376 12.70 9.65 17.33
N SER A 377 12.72 9.31 16.03
CA SER A 377 13.36 10.16 15.02
C SER A 377 12.70 11.54 14.92
N TYR A 378 11.39 11.64 15.12
CA TYR A 378 10.69 12.93 15.09
C TYR A 378 11.14 13.79 16.28
N ILE A 379 11.22 13.20 17.47
CA ILE A 379 11.73 13.90 18.67
C ILE A 379 13.19 14.33 18.47
N HIS A 380 14.02 13.46 17.90
CA HIS A 380 15.42 13.76 17.59
C HIS A 380 15.57 14.93 16.62
N ALA A 381 14.78 14.95 15.54
CA ALA A 381 14.78 16.05 14.57
C ALA A 381 14.45 17.39 15.24
N ILE A 382 13.43 17.44 16.11
CA ILE A 382 13.08 18.68 16.81
C ILE A 382 14.16 19.10 17.80
N LYS A 383 14.78 18.16 18.54
CA LYS A 383 15.92 18.47 19.41
C LYS A 383 17.07 19.11 18.64
N ASN A 384 17.40 18.61 17.45
CA ASN A 384 18.47 19.16 16.62
C ASN A 384 18.15 20.57 16.10
N ILE A 385 16.88 20.82 15.75
CA ILE A 385 16.42 22.11 15.24
C ILE A 385 16.43 23.16 16.36
N GLU A 386 15.84 22.83 17.51
CA GLU A 386 15.66 23.77 18.63
C GLU A 386 16.94 23.98 19.45
N GLY A 387 17.82 22.98 19.51
CA GLY A 387 19.07 23.02 20.29
C GLY A 387 18.80 23.35 21.75
N ASP A 388 19.48 24.37 22.27
CA ASP A 388 19.33 24.83 23.67
C ASP A 388 17.92 25.35 24.01
N ASN A 389 17.10 25.66 23.00
CA ASN A 389 15.72 26.10 23.19
C ASN A 389 14.71 24.96 23.19
N TYR A 390 15.19 23.70 23.17
CA TYR A 390 14.33 22.53 23.08
C TYR A 390 13.30 22.51 24.21
N LYS A 391 12.04 22.25 23.82
CA LYS A 391 10.97 21.99 24.78
C LYS A 391 10.48 20.57 24.64
N ARG A 392 10.34 19.89 25.77
CA ARG A 392 9.89 18.50 25.82
C ARG A 392 8.61 18.30 25.00
N ILE A 393 8.67 17.31 24.12
CA ILE A 393 7.54 16.78 23.38
C ILE A 393 6.92 15.70 24.26
N ALA A 394 5.62 15.81 24.54
CA ALA A 394 4.91 14.84 25.36
C ALA A 394 4.63 13.54 24.58
N ALA A 395 4.29 13.67 23.30
CA ALA A 395 4.07 12.53 22.43
C ALA A 395 4.54 12.79 21.00
N SER A 396 5.17 11.78 20.41
CA SER A 396 5.36 11.65 18.96
C SER A 396 4.52 10.48 18.46
N ILE A 397 3.74 10.66 17.40
CA ILE A 397 2.74 9.67 16.97
C ILE A 397 2.91 9.33 15.49
N VAL A 398 2.85 8.04 15.16
CA VAL A 398 2.75 7.56 13.78
C VAL A 398 1.70 6.43 13.70
N PRO A 399 0.74 6.47 12.76
CA PRO A 399 -0.17 5.36 12.52
C PRO A 399 0.48 4.27 11.68
N TYR A 400 0.02 3.03 11.81
CA TYR A 400 0.43 1.92 10.95
C TYR A 400 0.22 2.24 9.47
N GLY A 401 -0.93 2.82 9.10
CA GLY A 401 -1.28 3.09 7.70
C GLY A 401 -0.31 4.00 6.93
N THR A 402 0.60 4.71 7.60
CA THR A 402 1.62 5.55 6.96
C THR A 402 3.01 4.91 6.88
N ILE A 403 3.19 3.71 7.42
CA ILE A 403 4.46 2.97 7.37
C ILE A 403 4.40 2.01 6.18
N ARG A 404 5.25 2.25 5.17
CA ARG A 404 5.20 1.60 3.84
C ARG A 404 6.38 0.68 3.54
N GLY A 405 7.12 0.29 4.57
CA GLY A 405 8.30 -0.54 4.42
C GLY A 405 8.88 -0.98 5.76
N SER A 406 9.92 -1.80 5.69
CA SER A 406 10.64 -2.30 6.85
C SER A 406 12.15 -2.37 6.60
N LEU A 407 12.91 -2.65 7.66
CA LEU A 407 14.37 -2.76 7.62
C LEU A 407 14.81 -4.19 7.91
N THR A 408 15.65 -4.73 7.03
CA THR A 408 16.26 -6.04 7.20
C THR A 408 17.65 -5.92 7.82
N LYS A 409 18.13 -7.01 8.41
CA LYS A 409 19.51 -7.11 8.91
C LYS A 409 20.51 -6.76 7.81
N GLY A 410 21.43 -5.84 8.10
CA GLY A 410 22.49 -5.43 7.18
C GLY A 410 22.60 -3.92 7.06
N ASN A 411 23.13 -3.46 5.92
CA ASN A 411 23.21 -2.05 5.59
C ASN A 411 21.82 -1.47 5.34
N ILE A 412 21.62 -0.25 5.78
CA ILE A 412 20.40 0.53 5.61
C ILE A 412 20.75 1.72 4.71
N THR A 413 20.12 1.78 3.56
CA THR A 413 20.36 2.80 2.54
C THR A 413 19.36 3.95 2.63
N VAL A 414 19.63 5.03 1.90
CA VAL A 414 18.66 6.13 1.71
C VAL A 414 17.34 5.62 1.12
N SER A 415 17.40 4.68 0.18
CA SER A 415 16.20 4.08 -0.42
C SER A 415 15.38 3.31 0.62
N ASP A 416 16.03 2.48 1.44
CA ASP A 416 15.34 1.71 2.49
C ASP A 416 14.60 2.63 3.47
N VAL A 417 15.22 3.74 3.87
CA VAL A 417 14.60 4.71 4.80
C VAL A 417 13.49 5.51 4.14
N PHE A 418 13.66 5.91 2.87
CA PHE A 418 12.62 6.60 2.12
C PHE A 418 11.36 5.75 1.99
N ASN A 419 11.53 4.46 1.64
CA ASN A 419 10.41 3.53 1.43
C ASN A 419 9.53 3.36 2.68
N ILE A 420 10.09 3.50 3.89
CA ILE A 420 9.31 3.41 5.15
C ILE A 420 8.28 4.54 5.26
N SER A 421 8.58 5.74 4.76
CA SER A 421 7.74 6.94 4.91
C SER A 421 7.71 7.74 3.61
N SER A 422 7.39 7.06 2.51
CA SER A 422 7.41 7.60 1.16
C SER A 422 6.17 8.45 0.82
N LEU A 423 5.09 8.36 1.58
CA LEU A 423 3.83 8.99 1.21
C LEU A 423 3.81 10.51 1.35
N GLY A 424 2.98 11.13 0.52
CA GLY A 424 2.51 12.49 0.71
C GLY A 424 3.44 13.57 0.18
N ILE A 425 2.91 14.80 0.20
CA ILE A 425 3.62 16.04 -0.11
C ILE A 425 3.16 17.13 0.86
N GLY A 426 4.01 18.11 1.12
CA GLY A 426 3.61 19.35 1.77
C GLY A 426 3.32 20.46 0.74
N PRO A 427 3.07 21.70 1.22
CA PRO A 427 2.94 22.89 0.37
C PRO A 427 4.11 23.11 -0.60
N ASP A 428 5.31 22.67 -0.23
CA ASP A 428 6.50 22.71 -1.09
C ASP A 428 6.44 21.76 -2.31
N LYS A 429 5.47 20.84 -2.35
CA LYS A 429 5.27 19.81 -3.38
C LYS A 429 6.43 18.82 -3.51
N ILE A 430 7.28 18.74 -2.50
CA ILE A 430 8.36 17.76 -2.39
C ILE A 430 7.81 16.53 -1.67
N SER A 431 8.09 15.34 -2.19
CA SER A 431 7.67 14.05 -1.63
C SER A 431 8.08 13.87 -0.17
N GLY A 432 7.26 13.12 0.56
CA GLY A 432 7.34 12.96 2.01
C GLY A 432 6.43 13.95 2.72
N TYR A 433 5.55 13.44 3.58
CA TYR A 433 4.80 14.28 4.51
C TYR A 433 5.75 15.05 5.43
N PRO A 434 5.46 16.34 5.69
CA PRO A 434 6.22 17.12 6.65
C PRO A 434 5.74 16.84 8.08
N LEU A 435 6.67 17.00 9.04
CA LEU A 435 6.35 17.05 10.46
C LEU A 435 5.62 18.33 10.81
N ILE A 436 4.66 18.21 11.72
CA ILE A 436 3.82 19.30 12.23
C ILE A 436 3.85 19.29 13.76
N GLU A 437 3.78 20.48 14.34
CA GLU A 437 3.57 20.68 15.78
C GLU A 437 2.09 20.96 16.07
N VAL A 438 1.51 20.19 17.01
CA VAL A 438 0.18 20.47 17.56
C VAL A 438 0.21 20.34 19.08
N TYR A 439 -0.82 20.85 19.75
CA TYR A 439 -1.03 20.71 21.18
C TYR A 439 -2.34 19.98 21.43
N LEU A 440 -2.30 19.01 22.35
CA LEU A 440 -3.48 18.28 22.81
C LEU A 440 -3.65 18.53 24.30
N THR A 441 -4.90 18.67 24.75
CA THR A 441 -5.18 18.63 26.19
C THR A 441 -4.87 17.23 26.74
N GLY A 442 -4.61 17.11 28.04
CA GLY A 442 -4.38 15.81 28.66
C GLY A 442 -5.54 14.83 28.45
N LYS A 443 -6.78 15.35 28.40
CA LYS A 443 -7.97 14.56 28.05
C LYS A 443 -7.92 14.03 26.62
N GLU A 444 -7.45 14.85 25.67
CA GLU A 444 -7.31 14.45 24.27
C GLU A 444 -6.16 13.46 24.09
N LEU A 445 -5.04 13.59 24.81
CA LEU A 445 -3.98 12.58 24.84
C LEU A 445 -4.49 11.21 25.33
N LYS A 446 -5.29 11.20 26.40
CA LYS A 446 -5.94 9.97 26.88
C LYS A 446 -6.89 9.40 25.83
N THR A 447 -7.60 10.27 25.11
CA THR A 447 -8.48 9.87 24.01
C THR A 447 -7.70 9.26 22.85
N THR A 448 -6.50 9.76 22.52
CA THR A 448 -5.62 9.16 21.51
C THR A 448 -5.29 7.70 21.83
N ALA A 449 -4.95 7.39 23.09
CA ALA A 449 -4.70 6.01 23.50
C ALA A 449 -5.98 5.14 23.45
N GLU A 450 -7.14 5.70 23.77
CA GLU A 450 -8.42 4.98 23.63
C GLU A 450 -8.80 4.73 22.17
N VAL A 451 -8.50 5.67 21.26
CA VAL A 451 -8.66 5.47 19.82
C VAL A 451 -7.82 4.28 19.37
N ASP A 452 -6.53 4.23 19.71
CA ASP A 452 -5.69 3.08 19.41
C ASP A 452 -6.28 1.78 19.97
N ALA A 453 -6.57 1.74 21.28
CA ALA A 453 -7.07 0.55 21.97
C ALA A 453 -8.40 0.03 21.41
N SER A 454 -9.28 0.94 20.97
CA SER A 454 -10.69 0.66 20.65
C SER A 454 -10.98 0.52 19.16
N ILE A 455 -10.28 1.27 18.31
CA ILE A 455 -10.56 1.34 16.87
C ILE A 455 -9.72 0.33 16.10
N GLN A 456 -8.49 0.03 16.50
CA GLN A 456 -7.62 -0.93 15.80
C GLN A 456 -8.31 -2.27 15.47
N PRO A 457 -9.09 -2.91 16.38
CA PRO A 457 -9.73 -4.19 16.07
C PRO A 457 -10.83 -4.12 15.00
N ILE A 458 -11.23 -2.90 14.61
CA ILE A 458 -12.23 -2.63 13.59
C ILE A 458 -11.56 -2.10 12.31
N MET A 459 -10.45 -1.38 12.47
CA MET A 459 -9.68 -0.71 11.41
C MET A 459 -8.20 -0.75 11.79
N ASP A 460 -7.49 -1.75 11.28
CA ASP A 460 -6.08 -2.05 11.58
C ASP A 460 -5.14 -0.88 11.25
N VAL A 461 -5.35 -0.20 10.13
CA VAL A 461 -4.61 1.01 9.69
C VAL A 461 -4.62 2.14 10.73
N ALA A 462 -5.56 2.11 11.69
CA ALA A 462 -5.67 3.07 12.78
C ALA A 462 -4.74 2.80 13.97
N GLN A 463 -3.98 1.71 13.98
CA GLN A 463 -3.04 1.39 15.06
C GLN A 463 -2.00 2.51 15.20
N LEU A 464 -1.91 3.11 16.39
CA LEU A 464 -1.02 4.23 16.68
C LEU A 464 0.21 3.77 17.46
N TYR A 465 1.39 4.13 16.98
CA TYR A 465 2.65 3.96 17.69
C TYR A 465 3.11 5.30 18.23
N ILE A 466 3.60 5.29 19.47
CA ILE A 466 3.80 6.53 20.23
C ILE A 466 5.14 6.49 20.98
N SER A 467 5.92 7.56 20.88
CA SER A 467 7.05 7.88 21.77
C SER A 467 6.70 9.02 22.73
N GLY A 468 7.30 9.05 23.92
CA GLY A 468 7.08 10.05 24.98
C GLY A 468 5.93 9.76 25.94
N MET A 469 4.94 8.96 25.51
CA MET A 469 3.80 8.52 26.32
C MET A 469 3.77 7.00 26.44
N ASN A 470 3.46 6.50 27.65
CA ASN A 470 3.29 5.09 27.94
C ASN A 470 1.84 4.79 28.32
N TYR A 471 1.31 3.65 27.85
CA TYR A 471 -0.02 3.20 28.25
C TYR A 471 -0.15 1.68 28.23
N SER A 472 -1.13 1.19 28.98
CA SER A 472 -1.60 -0.19 28.91
C SER A 472 -3.11 -0.23 28.67
N PHE A 473 -3.55 -1.26 27.97
CA PHE A 473 -4.96 -1.48 27.71
C PHE A 473 -5.31 -2.96 27.77
N ASN A 474 -6.58 -3.23 28.06
CA ASN A 474 -7.12 -4.58 28.09
C ASN A 474 -8.18 -4.74 26.98
N PRO A 475 -7.93 -5.60 25.96
CA PRO A 475 -8.84 -5.75 24.83
C PRO A 475 -10.19 -6.36 25.22
N ASN A 476 -10.31 -6.98 26.40
CA ASN A 476 -11.55 -7.55 26.92
C ASN A 476 -12.45 -6.50 27.61
N ARG A 477 -11.96 -5.26 27.82
CA ARG A 477 -12.77 -4.17 28.34
C ARG A 477 -13.66 -3.58 27.24
N LEU A 478 -14.69 -2.87 27.67
CA LEU A 478 -15.65 -2.23 26.77
C LEU A 478 -14.95 -1.24 25.83
N ILE A 479 -15.41 -1.18 24.58
CA ILE A 479 -14.95 -0.19 23.60
C ILE A 479 -15.03 1.24 24.18
N PHE A 480 -14.01 2.05 23.91
CA PHE A 480 -13.79 3.39 24.47
C PHE A 480 -13.52 3.44 25.98
N ASN A 481 -13.23 2.30 26.61
CA ASN A 481 -12.80 2.20 28.01
C ASN A 481 -11.79 1.06 28.17
N LYS A 482 -10.88 0.92 27.20
CA LYS A 482 -9.91 -0.17 27.19
C LYS A 482 -8.61 0.19 27.90
N VAL A 483 -8.19 1.45 27.84
CA VAL A 483 -6.97 1.93 28.47
C VAL A 483 -7.14 1.91 29.98
N ASP A 484 -6.27 1.19 30.69
CA ASP A 484 -6.32 1.03 32.15
C ASP A 484 -5.27 1.85 32.89
N ASN A 485 -4.19 2.24 32.21
CA ASN A 485 -3.14 3.09 32.75
C ASN A 485 -2.46 3.88 31.64
N LEU A 486 -2.11 5.13 31.92
CA LEU A 486 -1.48 6.05 30.97
C LEU A 486 -0.67 7.11 31.72
N TYR A 487 0.57 7.33 31.31
CA TYR A 487 1.50 8.26 31.96
C TYR A 487 2.59 8.73 30.99
N LEU A 488 3.26 9.83 31.33
CA LEU A 488 4.48 10.29 30.66
C LEU A 488 5.71 9.90 31.49
N ILE A 489 6.89 9.94 30.86
CA ILE A 489 8.18 9.78 31.55
C ILE A 489 8.89 11.13 31.60
N ASP A 490 9.18 11.63 32.80
CA ASP A 490 9.92 12.88 33.01
C ASP A 490 11.41 12.76 32.63
N GLU A 491 12.14 13.88 32.66
CA GLU A 491 13.57 13.92 32.31
C GLU A 491 14.46 13.04 33.22
N ASN A 492 13.97 12.66 34.39
CA ASN A 492 14.66 11.81 35.36
C ASN A 492 14.24 10.33 35.26
N GLY A 493 13.35 9.98 34.33
CA GLY A 493 12.83 8.63 34.16
C GLY A 493 11.65 8.28 35.08
N ASN A 494 11.08 9.24 35.81
CA ASN A 494 9.94 8.98 36.69
C ASN A 494 8.61 9.06 35.93
N LYS A 495 7.61 8.35 36.44
CA LYS A 495 6.24 8.44 35.93
C LYS A 495 5.62 9.78 36.31
N GLU A 496 5.05 10.45 35.32
CA GLU A 496 4.33 11.70 35.44
C GLU A 496 2.87 11.49 35.00
N GLU A 497 1.93 11.92 35.84
CA GLU A 497 0.50 11.82 35.56
C GLU A 497 0.07 12.89 34.54
N ILE A 498 -0.82 12.49 33.62
CA ILE A 498 -1.42 13.41 32.65
C ILE A 498 -2.65 14.10 33.26
N LYS A 499 -2.61 15.43 33.32
CA LYS A 499 -3.70 16.27 33.82
C LYS A 499 -4.59 16.71 32.67
N ASP A 500 -5.90 16.52 32.83
CA ASP A 500 -6.87 16.63 31.74
C ASP A 500 -6.88 18.00 31.03
N ASP A 501 -6.74 19.08 31.79
CA ASP A 501 -6.87 20.47 31.28
C ASP A 501 -5.53 21.11 30.86
N GLU A 502 -4.40 20.42 31.06
CA GLU A 502 -3.09 20.94 30.63
C GLU A 502 -2.86 20.66 29.14
N LEU A 503 -2.19 21.60 28.46
CA LEU A 503 -1.79 21.44 27.06
C LEU A 503 -0.42 20.78 26.96
N TYR A 504 -0.35 19.74 26.14
CA TYR A 504 0.84 18.94 25.90
C TYR A 504 1.27 19.07 24.44
N ARG A 505 2.56 19.32 24.23
CA ARG A 505 3.17 19.44 22.90
C ARG A 505 3.27 18.07 22.24
N VAL A 506 2.76 17.94 21.02
CA VAL A 506 2.75 16.72 20.22
C VAL A 506 3.36 16.99 18.85
N VAL A 507 4.18 16.06 18.37
CA VAL A 507 4.78 16.12 17.02
C VAL A 507 4.36 14.90 16.24
N THR A 508 3.95 15.08 14.99
CA THR A 508 3.52 13.97 14.13
C THR A 508 3.63 14.38 12.67
N GLY A 509 3.29 13.49 11.74
CA GLY A 509 3.13 13.80 10.33
C GLY A 509 1.90 14.64 10.02
N LEU A 510 1.95 15.46 8.97
CA LEU A 510 0.83 16.31 8.53
C LEU A 510 -0.46 15.52 8.34
N TYR A 511 -0.40 14.39 7.63
CA TYR A 511 -1.55 13.52 7.40
C TYR A 511 -2.14 13.00 8.71
N THR A 512 -1.29 12.51 9.61
CA THR A 512 -1.71 12.01 10.92
C THR A 512 -2.41 13.10 11.74
N ALA A 513 -1.89 14.33 11.74
CA ALA A 513 -2.52 15.44 12.45
C ALA A 513 -3.91 15.76 11.88
N GLN A 514 -4.08 15.72 10.56
CA GLN A 514 -5.38 15.89 9.91
C GLN A 514 -6.35 14.77 10.29
N MET A 515 -5.88 13.51 10.33
CA MET A 515 -6.69 12.36 10.73
C MET A 515 -7.17 12.42 12.19
N LEU A 516 -6.41 13.04 13.10
CA LEU A 516 -6.86 13.24 14.48
C LEU A 516 -8.16 14.07 14.54
N SER A 517 -8.35 15.03 13.63
CA SER A 517 -9.52 15.93 13.64
C SER A 517 -10.83 15.23 13.27
N ILE A 518 -10.79 14.16 12.47
CA ILE A 518 -11.97 13.42 12.01
C ILE A 518 -12.42 12.32 12.99
N VAL A 519 -11.67 12.08 14.07
CA VAL A 519 -12.00 11.09 15.11
C VAL A 519 -13.41 11.31 15.67
N LYS A 520 -13.85 12.56 15.77
CA LYS A 520 -15.19 12.89 16.23
C LYS A 520 -16.27 12.32 15.33
N ASP A 521 -16.13 12.52 14.02
CA ASP A 521 -17.12 12.06 13.05
C ASP A 521 -17.10 10.53 12.93
N GLN A 522 -15.89 9.94 12.92
CA GLN A 522 -15.71 8.48 12.85
C GLN A 522 -16.19 7.75 14.11
N SER A 523 -16.21 8.42 15.27
CA SER A 523 -16.72 7.86 16.52
C SER A 523 -18.19 8.18 16.80
N PHE A 524 -18.93 8.73 15.82
CA PHE A 524 -20.31 9.20 16.00
C PHE A 524 -20.46 10.21 17.16
N GLY A 525 -19.43 11.02 17.39
CA GLY A 525 -19.34 12.02 18.45
C GLY A 525 -18.99 11.49 19.84
N LEU A 526 -18.65 10.19 19.98
CA LEU A 526 -18.31 9.58 21.28
C LEU A 526 -16.92 9.99 21.78
N MET A 527 -16.00 10.24 20.87
CA MET A 527 -14.64 10.72 21.16
C MET A 527 -14.38 12.01 20.39
N SER A 528 -13.44 12.83 20.86
CA SER A 528 -13.06 14.05 20.16
C SER A 528 -11.61 14.34 20.45
N ILE A 529 -10.84 14.55 19.39
CA ILE A 529 -9.46 15.03 19.46
C ILE A 529 -9.44 16.27 18.58
N VAL A 530 -9.19 17.43 19.20
CA VAL A 530 -9.14 18.71 18.48
C VAL A 530 -7.72 19.25 18.61
N PRO A 531 -6.86 19.07 17.59
CA PRO A 531 -5.53 19.66 17.57
C PRO A 531 -5.58 21.16 17.80
N LYS A 532 -4.73 21.66 18.70
CA LYS A 532 -4.65 23.08 19.08
C LYS A 532 -3.27 23.66 18.81
N ASN A 533 -3.21 24.97 18.71
CA ASN A 533 -1.96 25.70 18.78
C ASN A 533 -1.49 25.82 20.23
N LYS A 534 -0.31 26.41 20.42
CA LYS A 534 0.31 26.62 21.74
C LYS A 534 -0.53 27.48 22.70
N SER A 535 -1.40 28.33 22.17
CA SER A 535 -2.32 29.16 22.96
C SER A 535 -3.61 28.44 23.35
N GLY A 536 -3.82 27.20 22.88
CA GLY A 536 -5.01 26.40 23.13
C GLY A 536 -6.16 26.63 22.14
N GLU A 537 -5.91 27.34 21.03
CA GLU A 537 -6.91 27.58 19.99
C GLU A 537 -6.91 26.43 18.98
N GLU A 538 -8.08 26.02 18.51
CA GLU A 538 -8.24 24.96 17.50
C GLU A 538 -7.50 25.29 16.20
N ILE A 539 -6.83 24.27 15.64
CA ILE A 539 -6.15 24.34 14.35
C ILE A 539 -7.13 23.86 13.27
N THR A 540 -7.46 24.75 12.33
CA THR A 540 -8.21 24.39 11.12
C THR A 540 -7.33 24.33 9.87
N ASP A 541 -6.17 24.97 9.92
CA ASP A 541 -5.18 25.04 8.84
C ASP A 541 -3.86 24.46 9.35
N PHE A 542 -3.67 23.17 9.14
CA PHE A 542 -2.53 22.41 9.63
C PHE A 542 -1.22 22.82 8.95
N GLU A 543 -1.26 23.29 7.70
CA GLU A 543 -0.05 23.68 6.95
C GLU A 543 0.70 24.84 7.62
N LYS A 544 0.01 25.71 8.35
CA LYS A 544 0.62 26.81 9.13
C LYS A 544 1.52 26.35 10.28
N TYR A 545 1.38 25.10 10.72
CA TYR A 545 2.10 24.54 11.86
C TYR A 545 3.16 23.52 11.44
N ILE A 546 3.41 23.40 10.13
CA ILE A 546 4.53 22.62 9.58
C ILE A 546 5.84 23.12 10.20
N ILE A 547 6.69 22.17 10.56
CA ILE A 547 7.98 22.42 11.15
C ILE A 547 9.00 22.63 10.03
N TYR A 548 9.78 23.71 10.15
CA TYR A 548 10.83 24.06 9.21
C TYR A 548 12.20 23.98 9.88
N ASP A 549 13.19 23.55 9.11
CA ASP A 549 14.59 23.57 9.54
C ASP A 549 15.20 24.99 9.50
N LYS A 550 16.49 25.10 9.80
CA LYS A 550 17.22 26.38 9.83
C LYS A 550 17.32 27.05 8.46
N ASP A 551 17.19 26.29 7.38
CA ASP A 551 17.21 26.75 5.99
C ASP A 551 15.79 27.01 5.45
N LYS A 552 14.77 26.95 6.31
CA LYS A 552 13.34 27.10 5.98
C LYS A 552 12.80 26.02 5.04
N LYS A 553 13.37 24.82 5.07
CA LYS A 553 12.83 23.65 4.39
C LYS A 553 11.89 22.90 5.31
N GLU A 554 10.84 22.31 4.76
CA GLU A 554 9.94 21.45 5.52
C GLU A 554 10.72 20.22 6.04
N VAL A 555 10.54 19.89 7.32
CA VAL A 555 11.16 18.69 7.90
C VAL A 555 10.34 17.47 7.52
N LYS A 556 10.83 16.67 6.58
CA LYS A 556 10.13 15.47 6.09
C LYS A 556 10.26 14.29 7.06
N GLU A 557 9.21 13.49 7.21
CA GLU A 557 9.17 12.32 8.10
C GLU A 557 10.31 11.33 7.84
N TRP A 558 10.48 10.89 6.58
CA TRP A 558 11.55 9.96 6.21
C TRP A 558 12.95 10.55 6.44
N TYR A 559 13.11 11.87 6.25
CA TYR A 559 14.40 12.54 6.42
C TYR A 559 14.77 12.67 7.89
N ALA A 560 13.79 12.90 8.77
CA ALA A 560 13.98 12.82 10.22
C ALA A 560 14.50 11.44 10.64
N LEU A 561 13.95 10.37 10.07
CA LEU A 561 14.44 9.00 10.30
C LEU A 561 15.86 8.80 9.76
N ALA A 562 16.16 9.30 8.56
CA ALA A 562 17.49 9.19 7.96
C ALA A 562 18.58 9.87 8.81
N GLU A 563 18.33 11.10 9.26
CA GLU A 563 19.25 11.83 10.13
C GLU A 563 19.38 11.17 11.51
N TYR A 564 18.29 10.60 12.04
CA TYR A 564 18.36 9.87 13.31
C TYR A 564 19.23 8.61 13.21
N ILE A 565 19.10 7.82 12.15
CA ILE A 565 19.96 6.65 11.90
C ILE A 565 21.42 7.07 11.78
N LYS A 566 21.72 8.15 11.06
CA LYS A 566 23.08 8.70 10.92
C LYS A 566 23.68 9.18 12.24
N SER A 567 22.84 9.52 13.22
CA SER A 567 23.25 10.05 14.53
C SER A 567 23.74 8.97 15.50
N PHE A 568 23.45 7.69 15.26
CA PHE A 568 23.83 6.61 16.16
C PHE A 568 25.34 6.39 16.24
N GLU A 569 25.77 5.72 17.32
CA GLU A 569 27.14 5.29 17.48
C GLU A 569 27.56 4.36 16.33
N LYS A 570 28.84 4.45 15.97
CA LYS A 570 29.39 3.72 14.81
C LYS A 570 30.05 2.43 15.27
N GLU A 571 29.68 1.33 14.62
CA GLU A 571 30.43 0.07 14.67
C GLU A 571 31.10 -0.14 13.32
N ASP A 572 32.42 -0.36 13.32
CA ASP A 572 33.24 -0.47 12.09
C ASP A 572 33.10 0.74 11.15
N GLY A 573 32.88 1.92 11.71
CA GLY A 573 32.75 3.18 10.96
C GLY A 573 31.37 3.45 10.36
N ILE A 574 30.39 2.56 10.56
CA ILE A 574 29.01 2.70 10.07
C ILE A 574 28.07 2.93 11.26
N PRO A 575 27.20 3.97 11.27
CA PRO A 575 26.18 4.15 12.30
C PRO A 575 25.36 2.87 12.46
N THR A 576 25.18 2.41 13.69
CA THR A 576 24.51 1.12 13.97
C THR A 576 23.28 1.33 14.82
N ILE A 577 22.12 0.87 14.33
CA ILE A 577 20.89 0.91 15.11
C ILE A 577 21.08 0.10 16.40
N PRO A 578 20.86 0.70 17.58
CA PRO A 578 21.05 0.01 18.85
C PRO A 578 20.15 -1.23 18.99
N GLU A 579 20.68 -2.25 19.67
CA GLU A 579 19.98 -3.52 19.92
C GLU A 579 18.69 -3.34 20.73
N GLU A 580 18.51 -2.23 21.45
CA GLU A 580 17.26 -1.92 22.15
C GLU A 580 16.05 -1.83 21.21
N TYR A 581 16.27 -1.46 19.94
CA TYR A 581 15.22 -1.45 18.91
C TYR A 581 14.94 -2.83 18.32
N SER A 582 15.56 -3.92 18.81
CA SER A 582 15.22 -5.28 18.39
C SER A 582 14.00 -5.86 19.13
N GLN A 583 13.50 -5.15 20.15
CA GLN A 583 12.37 -5.55 20.99
C GLN A 583 11.47 -4.35 21.32
N PRO A 584 10.21 -4.58 21.74
CA PRO A 584 9.37 -3.53 22.30
C PRO A 584 10.03 -2.81 23.49
N LEU A 585 9.84 -1.49 23.60
CA LEU A 585 10.40 -0.63 24.65
C LEU A 585 9.46 -0.45 25.85
N GLY A 586 8.27 -1.06 25.83
CA GLY A 586 7.29 -0.98 26.93
C GLY A 586 6.47 0.32 26.93
N ARG A 587 6.30 0.94 25.76
CA ARG A 587 5.46 2.13 25.54
C ARG A 587 3.99 1.76 25.39
N LYS A 588 3.70 0.58 24.85
CA LYS A 588 2.34 0.04 24.71
C LYS A 588 2.28 -1.39 25.25
N ILE A 589 1.48 -1.62 26.30
CA ILE A 589 1.34 -2.93 26.94
C ILE A 589 -0.09 -3.45 26.78
N VAL A 590 -0.25 -4.62 26.19
CA VAL A 590 -1.54 -5.31 26.07
C VAL A 590 -1.74 -6.27 27.24
N ASN A 591 -2.77 -6.01 28.05
CA ASN A 591 -3.12 -6.83 29.21
C ASN A 591 -4.32 -7.73 28.89
N ASN A 592 -4.09 -9.04 28.80
CA ASN A 592 -5.14 -10.02 28.49
C ASN A 592 -5.87 -10.58 29.73
N ASP A 593 -5.80 -9.91 30.90
CA ASP A 593 -6.52 -10.36 32.09
C ASP A 593 -8.05 -10.34 31.87
N LYS A 594 -8.68 -11.51 32.01
CA LYS A 594 -10.13 -11.71 31.88
C LYS A 594 -10.85 -11.74 33.21
N SER A 595 -10.18 -11.41 34.32
CA SER A 595 -10.78 -11.34 35.63
C SER A 595 -11.90 -10.29 35.66
N PHE A 596 -12.96 -10.56 36.42
CA PHE A 596 -14.08 -9.63 36.56
C PHE A 596 -13.61 -8.25 37.06
N SER A 597 -12.65 -8.22 37.98
CA SER A 597 -12.04 -6.99 38.45
C SER A 597 -11.35 -6.20 37.34
N ALA A 598 -10.60 -6.86 36.45
CA ALA A 598 -9.87 -6.18 35.37
C ALA A 598 -10.80 -5.67 34.26
N ILE A 599 -11.88 -6.39 33.96
CA ILE A 599 -12.84 -5.99 32.91
C ILE A 599 -13.65 -4.75 33.35
N PHE A 600 -14.02 -4.67 34.63
CA PHE A 600 -14.92 -3.63 35.14
C PHE A 600 -14.25 -2.55 36.00
N SER A 601 -12.92 -2.55 36.14
CA SER A 601 -12.20 -1.53 36.91
C SER A 601 -12.29 -0.15 36.26
N ASN A 602 -12.37 0.89 37.09
CA ASN A 602 -12.29 2.31 36.70
C ASN A 602 -13.09 2.68 35.44
N PRO A 603 -14.42 2.45 35.40
CA PRO A 603 -15.21 2.75 34.22
C PRO A 603 -15.34 4.26 34.01
N ASN A 604 -15.10 4.72 32.78
CA ASN A 604 -15.38 6.08 32.39
C ASN A 604 -16.90 6.34 32.20
N GLN A 605 -17.27 7.59 31.87
CA GLN A 605 -18.67 7.98 31.72
C GLN A 605 -19.40 7.20 30.62
N ILE A 606 -18.71 6.85 29.53
CA ILE A 606 -19.26 6.05 28.43
C ILE A 606 -19.60 4.64 28.94
N ALA A 607 -18.65 4.00 29.62
CA ALA A 607 -18.84 2.67 30.20
C ALA A 607 -19.95 2.65 31.26
N LEU A 608 -19.98 3.63 32.16
CA LEU A 608 -21.05 3.76 33.16
C LEU A 608 -22.43 3.91 32.51
N GLY A 609 -22.54 4.72 31.45
CA GLY A 609 -23.78 4.89 30.69
C GLY A 609 -24.25 3.58 30.06
N LEU A 610 -23.33 2.84 29.42
CA LEU A 610 -23.63 1.55 28.81
C LEU A 610 -24.00 0.49 29.86
N TYR A 611 -23.31 0.44 30.99
CA TYR A 611 -23.66 -0.45 32.10
C TYR A 611 -25.05 -0.15 32.67
N ALA A 612 -25.43 1.13 32.78
CA ALA A 612 -26.76 1.53 33.20
C ALA A 612 -27.84 1.06 32.21
N ILE A 613 -27.59 1.19 30.89
CA ILE A 613 -28.52 0.71 29.85
C ILE A 613 -28.69 -0.81 29.94
N VAL A 614 -27.59 -1.56 30.05
CA VAL A 614 -27.64 -3.03 30.19
C VAL A 614 -28.40 -3.44 31.45
N LEU A 615 -28.16 -2.74 32.58
CA LEU A 615 -28.87 -2.99 33.83
C LEU A 615 -30.39 -2.76 33.67
N VAL A 616 -30.79 -1.68 32.99
CA VAL A 616 -32.21 -1.40 32.70
C VAL A 616 -32.83 -2.51 31.84
N ILE A 617 -32.14 -2.98 30.80
CA ILE A 617 -32.60 -4.08 29.96
C ILE A 617 -32.79 -5.36 30.78
N ILE A 618 -31.83 -5.71 31.63
CA ILE A 618 -31.92 -6.88 32.53
C ILE A 618 -33.13 -6.75 33.46
N LEU A 619 -33.34 -5.58 34.06
CA LEU A 619 -34.49 -5.32 34.93
C LEU A 619 -35.82 -5.45 34.18
N ILE A 620 -35.91 -4.99 32.94
CA ILE A 620 -37.09 -5.14 32.06
C ILE A 620 -37.33 -6.63 31.77
N ILE A 621 -36.29 -7.40 31.44
CA ILE A 621 -36.40 -8.85 31.19
C ILE A 621 -36.89 -9.57 32.44
N ILE A 622 -36.30 -9.29 33.60
CA ILE A 622 -36.72 -9.87 34.89
C ILE A 622 -38.19 -9.53 35.18
N PHE A 623 -38.60 -8.29 34.93
CA PHE A 623 -39.99 -7.86 35.10
C PHE A 623 -40.94 -8.60 34.15
N LEU A 624 -40.60 -8.71 32.86
CA LEU A 624 -41.39 -9.43 31.86
C LEU A 624 -41.53 -10.91 32.21
N VAL A 625 -40.43 -11.58 32.60
CA VAL A 625 -40.44 -12.97 33.03
C VAL A 625 -41.34 -13.15 34.26
N ARG A 626 -41.20 -12.28 35.28
CA ARG A 626 -42.07 -12.30 36.47
C ARG A 626 -43.53 -12.06 36.11
N PHE A 627 -43.81 -11.12 35.21
CA PHE A 627 -45.16 -10.82 34.73
C PHE A 627 -45.78 -12.03 34.03
N ILE A 628 -45.04 -12.69 33.13
CA ILE A 628 -45.48 -13.91 32.42
C ILE A 628 -45.73 -15.06 33.41
N LEU A 629 -44.82 -15.30 34.35
CA LEU A 629 -44.96 -16.34 35.38
C LEU A 629 -46.18 -16.08 36.27
N LYS A 630 -46.42 -14.83 36.67
CA LYS A 630 -47.61 -14.43 37.45
C LYS A 630 -48.90 -14.60 36.66
N ARG A 631 -48.88 -14.31 35.35
CA ARG A 631 -50.03 -14.51 34.45
C ARG A 631 -50.33 -16.00 34.21
N ARG A 632 -49.30 -16.85 34.10
CA ARG A 632 -49.44 -18.31 34.03
C ARG A 632 -50.00 -18.92 35.32
N LYS A 633 -49.57 -18.44 36.49
CA LYS A 633 -50.14 -18.86 37.79
C LYS A 633 -51.60 -18.44 38.00
N ARG A 634 -52.12 -17.45 37.27
CA ARG A 634 -53.53 -17.05 37.30
C ARG A 634 -54.42 -17.76 36.27
N LYS A 635 -53.84 -18.55 35.36
CA LYS A 635 -54.55 -19.35 34.35
C LYS A 635 -54.61 -20.86 34.69
N LYS A 636 -53.92 -21.29 35.75
CA LYS A 636 -54.21 -22.53 36.50
C LYS A 636 -55.06 -22.15 37.70
#